data_AF-A0A310SLQ2-F1
#
_entry.id   AF-A0A310SLQ2-F1
#
_cell.length_a   1.000
_cell.length_b   1.000
_cell.length_c   1.000
_cell.angle_alpha   90.00
_cell.angle_beta   90.00
_cell.angle_gamma   90.00
#
_symmetry.space_group_name_H-M   'P 1'
#
loop_
_entity.id
_entity.type
_entity.pdbx_description
1 polymer ?
#
loop_
_entity_poly.entity_id
_entity_poly.type
_entity_poly.pdbx_seq_one_letter_code
_entity_poly.pdbx_strand_id
1 'polypeptide(L)'
;MIEITMSDNPIGNLITAVSSKSIQCHKLSSIINHVSSASLPEHVNQIFFDHLHPRLRSHRICKNNIDSNVALTVPVTERAIIVGNLSNMQEVVNHAESSRHMIWLHRDTHVTGVDWDVMTSVNNSGYQPNITKRSSIWPIGQVFHEVCCNTQRRMSEFFRNSTNREKPSVLDHSIATLFPLNDVEDCVKTDKNESEEKKENYFPNCDASVWMRSCKKEVIEPITGELTGKIPSWLKGTLLRNGPGSLQVGEYSFNHLFDSSALLHRFAIVNGNVTYQCRFVQTDVYKKNNAAQRIVVTEFGTKAVPDPCKSIFQRVAAVFKPENDSDNSMISVYPFSDEYYTFTESAMIHRIDPKTLETTGKVNVSNYVGIVNHTSHPHIMSDGTVYNMGLSVTPRGPLYNVVCFSPSRIVIDDSGEEKELSMFDQATIVASVPSRWLLNPSYMHTFGITENYFIIVEQPLAVSLTTVVSCKMKQQPMCAALKWYENENTLIHVVSRDTGLLERTFISEAFFYLHIINQFETRDRDYVVLDICCYRDAKMLDCLFVDAMKNLHKNPDYAKMFRGRPLRFVLPMKYPRSDVPLEYNLITAKTVNQGLESFQDNSDRCENKSGSEFIESSNEIPDKVTKAKRNDYKNILQRRAAAHRLANGNIFVKPELLCDLGCETPRINYEFYLGNEYRYFYAISSDVDLENPGTIIKVDILKKTRKTWCEKNVYPSEPVFVPDPRGKNEDDGVVLSSIVWSDKETRVGLLILDGVTLTEIARATFETPGPVPKCLHGWFTLDK
;
A
#
# COMPACT_ATOMS: atom_id res chain seq x y z
N MET A 1 -64.58 11.92 -12.46
CA MET A 1 -64.72 13.12 -11.59
C MET A 1 -63.34 13.48 -11.09
N ILE A 2 -63.04 14.77 -11.07
CA ILE A 2 -61.75 15.36 -10.70
C ILE A 2 -61.99 16.09 -9.38
N GLU A 3 -61.07 15.97 -8.41
CA GLU A 3 -60.71 17.16 -7.65
C GLU A 3 -59.23 17.10 -7.26
N ILE A 4 -58.58 18.25 -7.42
CA ILE A 4 -57.12 18.44 -7.33
C ILE A 4 -56.90 19.49 -6.25
N THR A 5 -56.01 19.22 -5.31
CA THR A 5 -55.45 20.25 -4.42
C THR A 5 -54.01 20.56 -4.82
N MET A 6 -53.82 21.78 -5.33
CA MET A 6 -52.50 22.39 -5.54
C MET A 6 -52.11 23.24 -4.33
N SER A 7 -50.81 23.34 -4.01
CA SER A 7 -50.05 24.58 -4.23
C SER A 7 -48.62 24.48 -3.71
N ASP A 8 -47.66 24.74 -4.59
CA ASP A 8 -46.24 24.94 -4.26
C ASP A 8 -46.00 26.32 -3.63
N ASN A 9 -44.93 26.44 -2.83
CA ASN A 9 -44.46 27.72 -2.29
C ASN A 9 -43.15 28.16 -2.99
N PRO A 10 -43.19 29.10 -3.97
CA PRO A 10 -42.08 29.40 -4.87
C PRO A 10 -41.07 30.41 -4.32
N ILE A 11 -40.78 30.40 -3.02
CA ILE A 11 -39.84 31.34 -2.37
C ILE A 11 -38.55 30.65 -1.87
N GLY A 12 -38.60 29.35 -1.56
CA GLY A 12 -37.43 28.61 -1.03
C GLY A 12 -36.25 28.45 -2.01
N ASN A 13 -36.51 28.44 -3.32
CA ASN A 13 -35.49 28.11 -4.33
C ASN A 13 -34.71 29.30 -4.91
N LEU A 14 -34.96 30.54 -4.45
CA LEU A 14 -34.21 31.71 -4.93
C LEU A 14 -33.05 32.13 -4.00
N ILE A 15 -33.07 31.70 -2.73
CA ILE A 15 -32.07 32.10 -1.72
C ILE A 15 -30.83 31.19 -1.75
N THR A 16 -30.96 29.93 -2.18
CA THR A 16 -29.85 28.96 -2.26
C THR A 16 -28.96 29.11 -3.52
N ALA A 17 -29.24 30.08 -4.38
CA ALA A 17 -28.56 30.26 -5.68
C ALA A 17 -27.50 31.39 -5.69
N VAL A 18 -27.25 32.09 -4.57
CA VAL A 18 -26.31 33.23 -4.50
C VAL A 18 -25.35 33.14 -3.31
N SER A 19 -24.56 32.06 -3.24
CA SER A 19 -23.38 31.99 -2.35
C SER A 19 -22.11 31.44 -3.01
N SER A 20 -22.16 31.02 -4.29
CA SER A 20 -20.98 30.48 -4.99
C SER A 20 -20.95 30.76 -6.50
N LYS A 21 -20.53 31.98 -6.88
CA LYS A 21 -19.62 32.29 -8.01
C LYS A 21 -19.54 33.80 -8.29
N SER A 22 -18.35 34.25 -8.69
CA SER A 22 -18.08 35.61 -9.15
C SER A 22 -18.79 35.90 -10.48
N ILE A 23 -19.64 36.92 -10.52
CA ILE A 23 -20.30 37.41 -11.75
C ILE A 23 -19.64 38.72 -12.20
N GLN A 24 -19.29 38.81 -13.48
CA GLN A 24 -18.73 40.01 -14.10
C GLN A 24 -19.78 41.14 -14.19
N CYS A 25 -19.36 42.39 -13.97
CA CYS A 25 -20.24 43.54 -13.71
C CYS A 25 -21.25 43.95 -14.81
N HIS A 26 -21.21 43.38 -16.01
CA HIS A 26 -22.07 43.82 -17.13
C HIS A 26 -23.47 43.18 -17.22
N LYS A 27 -23.89 42.34 -16.26
CA LYS A 27 -25.26 41.77 -16.22
C LYS A 27 -26.18 42.30 -15.11
N LEU A 28 -25.71 43.21 -14.26
CA LEU A 28 -26.48 43.72 -13.11
C LEU A 28 -27.49 44.83 -13.44
N SER A 29 -27.27 45.63 -14.49
CA SER A 29 -28.19 46.73 -14.87
C SER A 29 -29.55 46.24 -15.40
N SER A 30 -29.60 45.03 -15.98
CA SER A 30 -30.84 44.44 -16.52
C SER A 30 -31.82 43.99 -15.44
N ILE A 31 -31.35 43.65 -14.23
CA ILE A 31 -32.19 43.12 -13.16
C ILE A 31 -32.79 44.27 -12.33
N ILE A 32 -32.01 45.31 -12.07
CA ILE A 32 -32.44 46.47 -11.27
C ILE A 32 -33.59 47.23 -11.95
N ASN A 33 -33.60 47.31 -13.28
CA ASN A 33 -34.68 47.97 -14.04
C ASN A 33 -36.00 47.18 -14.08
N HIS A 34 -36.04 45.91 -13.65
CA HIS A 34 -37.26 45.08 -13.66
C HIS A 34 -37.99 45.00 -12.32
N VAL A 35 -37.38 45.48 -11.23
CA VAL A 35 -37.98 45.47 -9.88
C VAL A 35 -38.67 46.79 -9.55
N SER A 36 -38.35 47.88 -10.26
CA SER A 36 -38.89 49.23 -10.01
C SER A 36 -40.33 49.48 -10.54
N SER A 37 -41.04 48.44 -11.02
CA SER A 37 -42.40 48.57 -11.60
C SER A 37 -43.49 47.77 -10.87
N ALA A 38 -43.20 47.17 -9.71
CA ALA A 38 -44.18 46.45 -8.89
C ALA A 38 -44.55 47.24 -7.63
N SER A 39 -45.82 47.64 -7.52
CA SER A 39 -46.37 48.33 -6.34
C SER A 39 -46.57 47.36 -5.18
N LEU A 40 -45.75 47.48 -4.12
CA LEU A 40 -45.86 46.69 -2.89
C LEU A 40 -45.94 47.60 -1.64
N PRO A 41 -46.60 47.17 -0.54
CA PRO A 41 -46.85 48.02 0.63
C PRO A 41 -45.59 48.35 1.45
N GLU A 42 -45.59 49.53 2.10
CA GLU A 42 -44.41 50.13 2.75
C GLU A 42 -43.70 49.26 3.80
N HIS A 43 -44.40 48.33 4.47
CA HIS A 43 -43.79 47.48 5.50
C HIS A 43 -42.80 46.43 4.96
N VAL A 44 -42.84 46.11 3.66
CA VAL A 44 -41.93 45.12 3.04
C VAL A 44 -40.56 45.74 2.70
N ASN A 45 -40.52 47.03 2.34
CA ASN A 45 -39.27 47.73 2.01
C ASN A 45 -38.33 47.85 3.23
N GLN A 46 -38.88 48.01 4.44
CA GLN A 46 -38.07 48.19 5.65
C GLN A 46 -37.23 46.94 5.98
N ILE A 47 -37.83 45.75 5.86
CA ILE A 47 -37.17 44.46 6.16
C ILE A 47 -36.03 44.17 5.17
N PHE A 48 -36.17 44.59 3.90
CA PHE A 48 -35.16 44.35 2.86
C PHE A 48 -33.89 45.21 3.04
N PHE A 49 -34.01 46.41 3.61
CA PHE A 49 -32.85 47.30 3.83
C PHE A 49 -32.03 46.97 5.09
N ASP A 50 -32.64 46.35 6.10
CA ASP A 50 -31.93 46.04 7.35
C ASP A 50 -30.99 44.82 7.27
N HIS A 51 -31.17 43.94 6.29
CA HIS A 51 -30.33 42.73 6.09
C HIS A 51 -29.18 42.90 5.07
N LEU A 52 -28.87 44.11 4.63
CA LEU A 52 -27.79 44.38 3.67
C LEU A 52 -26.41 44.62 4.32
N HIS A 53 -25.38 43.97 3.75
CA HIS A 53 -24.01 43.90 4.26
C HIS A 53 -23.33 45.29 4.42
N PRO A 54 -22.50 45.55 5.46
CA PRO A 54 -22.07 46.90 5.85
C PRO A 54 -21.34 47.75 4.80
N ARG A 55 -20.75 47.14 3.77
CA ARG A 55 -20.07 47.86 2.67
C ARG A 55 -21.01 48.53 1.65
N LEU A 56 -22.32 48.29 1.74
CA LEU A 56 -23.33 48.94 0.89
C LEU A 56 -24.07 50.11 1.58
N ARG A 57 -23.78 50.37 2.86
CA ARG A 57 -24.37 51.49 3.62
C ARG A 57 -23.69 52.85 3.38
N SER A 58 -22.60 52.90 2.62
CA SER A 58 -21.81 54.10 2.34
C SER A 58 -21.82 54.48 0.86
N HIS A 59 -22.99 54.85 0.31
CA HIS A 59 -23.15 55.72 -0.87
C HIS A 59 -24.55 56.37 -0.80
N ARG A 60 -24.71 57.40 0.06
CA ARG A 60 -25.91 58.25 0.04
C ARG A 60 -25.87 59.14 -1.20
N ILE A 61 -26.97 59.16 -1.95
CA ILE A 61 -27.16 60.03 -3.10
C ILE A 61 -27.25 61.49 -2.63
N CYS A 62 -26.34 62.35 -3.07
CA CYS A 62 -26.45 63.79 -2.88
C CYS A 62 -27.57 64.34 -3.79
N LYS A 63 -28.57 64.98 -3.18
CA LYS A 63 -29.38 66.02 -3.84
C LYS A 63 -28.99 67.37 -3.23
N ASN A 64 -28.84 68.35 -4.12
CA ASN A 64 -28.36 69.71 -3.89
C ASN A 64 -28.87 70.37 -2.59
N ASN A 65 -28.01 71.11 -1.89
CA ASN A 65 -28.07 72.59 -1.92
C ASN A 65 -26.95 73.28 -1.11
N ILE A 66 -26.27 74.21 -1.79
CA ILE A 66 -26.08 75.63 -1.39
C ILE A 66 -25.19 75.97 -0.16
N ASP A 67 -24.17 76.78 -0.46
CA ASP A 67 -23.50 77.83 0.34
C ASP A 67 -22.53 77.54 1.51
N SER A 68 -21.26 77.85 1.20
CA SER A 68 -20.50 78.99 1.75
C SER A 68 -19.29 78.76 2.67
N ASN A 69 -18.16 79.31 2.20
CA ASN A 69 -17.14 80.08 2.93
C ASN A 69 -16.23 79.36 3.96
N VAL A 70 -14.93 79.21 3.65
CA VAL A 70 -13.79 80.12 4.01
C VAL A 70 -13.18 79.74 5.38
N ALA A 71 -11.87 79.73 5.65
CA ALA A 71 -10.59 79.56 4.90
C ALA A 71 -9.47 79.39 5.99
N LEU A 72 -8.14 79.44 5.81
CA LEU A 72 -7.21 79.58 4.68
C LEU A 72 -5.81 79.11 5.17
N THR A 73 -5.06 78.28 4.44
CA THR A 73 -3.59 78.46 4.25
C THR A 73 -3.00 77.55 3.15
N VAL A 74 -1.95 78.08 2.51
CA VAL A 74 -1.24 77.74 1.25
C VAL A 74 0.27 77.97 1.57
N PRO A 75 1.34 77.38 0.95
CA PRO A 75 1.59 77.08 -0.49
C PRO A 75 2.15 75.67 -0.86
N VAL A 76 1.85 75.13 -2.07
CA VAL A 76 2.69 75.05 -3.34
C VAL A 76 3.84 73.99 -3.24
N THR A 77 4.01 72.99 -4.13
CA THR A 77 4.18 73.03 -5.61
C THR A 77 3.62 71.81 -6.42
N GLU A 78 3.63 71.95 -7.76
CA GLU A 78 3.16 71.14 -8.91
C GLU A 78 3.61 69.64 -8.99
N ARG A 79 2.92 68.67 -9.63
CA ARG A 79 2.45 68.47 -11.05
C ARG A 79 3.61 68.37 -12.09
N ALA A 80 3.63 67.51 -13.14
CA ALA A 80 2.71 66.44 -13.60
C ALA A 80 3.38 65.41 -14.58
N ILE A 81 2.80 64.20 -14.58
CA ILE A 81 2.63 63.13 -15.61
C ILE A 81 3.11 63.33 -17.09
N ILE A 82 3.64 62.24 -17.72
CA ILE A 82 3.33 61.63 -19.07
C ILE A 82 4.55 61.13 -19.91
N VAL A 83 4.55 59.81 -20.13
CA VAL A 83 4.85 58.97 -21.35
C VAL A 83 5.85 59.43 -22.43
N GLY A 84 6.73 58.50 -22.82
CA GLY A 84 7.44 58.46 -24.12
C GLY A 84 7.71 57.00 -24.56
N ASN A 85 7.66 56.69 -25.86
CA ASN A 85 7.58 55.31 -26.39
C ASN A 85 8.79 54.92 -27.27
N LEU A 86 9.05 53.60 -27.38
CA LEU A 86 9.88 52.85 -28.34
C LEU A 86 10.73 53.60 -29.41
N SER A 87 12.04 53.28 -29.52
CA SER A 87 12.62 52.62 -30.72
C SER A 87 14.16 52.43 -30.73
N ASN A 88 14.58 51.26 -31.25
CA ASN A 88 15.78 50.95 -32.06
C ASN A 88 17.25 51.00 -31.57
N MET A 89 18.01 50.06 -32.18
CA MET A 89 19.48 49.91 -32.31
C MET A 89 20.32 49.53 -31.08
N GLN A 90 21.51 48.90 -31.19
CA GLN A 90 22.11 47.93 -32.14
C GLN A 90 23.55 47.63 -31.61
N GLU A 91 24.11 46.43 -31.84
CA GLU A 91 25.57 46.09 -31.72
C GLU A 91 26.24 46.15 -30.31
N VAL A 92 27.41 45.56 -30.00
CA VAL A 92 28.17 44.30 -30.31
C VAL A 92 29.62 44.46 -29.74
N VAL A 93 30.44 43.39 -29.66
CA VAL A 93 31.87 43.34 -29.20
C VAL A 93 32.06 43.24 -27.66
N ASN A 94 32.39 42.05 -27.10
CA ASN A 94 33.72 41.43 -26.86
C ASN A 94 34.66 42.28 -25.94
N HIS A 95 35.41 41.75 -24.96
CA HIS A 95 36.33 40.61 -25.03
C HIS A 95 36.90 40.20 -23.65
N ALA A 96 37.41 38.96 -23.54
CA ALA A 96 38.50 38.48 -22.65
C ALA A 96 38.30 38.50 -21.11
N GLU A 97 39.02 37.72 -20.28
CA GLU A 97 39.55 36.33 -20.27
C GLU A 97 40.57 36.25 -19.12
N SER A 98 40.69 35.07 -18.48
CA SER A 98 41.81 34.70 -17.57
C SER A 98 41.83 35.43 -16.19
N SER A 99 42.42 34.93 -15.10
CA SER A 99 43.30 33.75 -14.89
C SER A 99 43.07 33.10 -13.50
N ARG A 100 43.54 31.85 -13.35
CA ARG A 100 43.56 31.06 -12.10
C ARG A 100 44.60 31.57 -11.09
N HIS A 101 44.44 31.26 -9.78
CA HIS A 101 45.35 30.36 -9.03
C HIS A 101 44.87 30.03 -7.59
N MET A 102 45.32 28.88 -7.07
CA MET A 102 45.07 28.39 -5.70
C MET A 102 46.11 28.93 -4.70
N ILE A 103 45.74 29.04 -3.42
CA ILE A 103 46.64 28.72 -2.29
C ILE A 103 45.86 27.89 -1.26
N TRP A 104 46.55 26.91 -0.67
CA TRP A 104 46.08 25.93 0.33
C TRP A 104 46.64 26.31 1.70
N LEU A 105 45.91 26.12 2.81
CA LEU A 105 46.51 26.08 4.17
C LEU A 105 45.56 25.42 5.19
N HIS A 106 45.99 24.29 5.76
CA HIS A 106 45.42 23.67 6.96
C HIS A 106 45.89 24.39 8.23
N ARG A 107 45.05 24.42 9.29
CA ARG A 107 45.47 23.99 10.63
C ARG A 107 44.29 23.78 11.61
N ASP A 108 44.46 22.77 12.45
CA ASP A 108 43.56 22.40 13.55
C ASP A 108 43.72 23.27 14.80
N THR A 109 42.67 23.32 15.63
CA THR A 109 42.78 23.29 17.11
C THR A 109 41.52 22.70 17.73
N HIS A 110 41.65 21.58 18.47
CA HIS A 110 40.73 21.19 19.54
C HIS A 110 40.92 22.09 20.79
N VAL A 111 39.93 22.12 21.70
CA VAL A 111 40.08 21.89 23.17
C VAL A 111 38.77 22.27 23.93
N THR A 112 38.27 21.33 24.78
CA THR A 112 37.37 21.42 25.97
C THR A 112 36.29 22.53 26.09
N GLY A 113 35.07 22.32 26.62
CA GLY A 113 34.55 21.26 27.50
C GLY A 113 34.35 21.75 28.94
N VAL A 114 33.11 22.10 29.34
CA VAL A 114 32.67 22.41 30.74
C VAL A 114 31.17 22.08 30.90
N ASP A 115 30.80 21.38 31.97
CA ASP A 115 29.42 21.10 32.41
C ASP A 115 28.75 22.30 33.11
N TRP A 116 27.42 22.36 33.10
CA TRP A 116 26.61 22.92 34.20
C TRP A 116 25.28 22.19 34.33
N ASP A 117 24.89 21.91 35.58
CA ASP A 117 23.71 21.12 35.96
C ASP A 117 23.00 21.78 37.16
N VAL A 118 21.68 21.51 37.35
CA VAL A 118 20.84 21.84 38.53
C VAL A 118 20.54 23.35 38.78
N MET A 119 19.30 23.88 38.89
CA MET A 119 18.34 23.70 40.01
C MET A 119 16.94 24.39 39.80
N THR A 120 15.86 23.66 40.10
CA THR A 120 14.51 24.01 40.67
C THR A 120 13.77 25.37 40.48
N SER A 121 12.54 25.28 39.92
CA SER A 121 11.21 25.81 40.35
C SER A 121 11.03 26.99 41.34
N VAL A 122 10.07 27.91 41.04
CA VAL A 122 8.79 28.17 41.80
C VAL A 122 8.05 29.49 41.40
N ASN A 123 6.74 29.36 41.09
CA ASN A 123 5.58 30.28 41.17
C ASN A 123 5.54 31.77 40.71
N ASN A 124 4.56 32.02 39.84
CA ASN A 124 3.47 33.03 39.87
C ASN A 124 3.71 34.46 40.45
N SER A 125 3.51 35.45 39.58
CA SER A 125 2.45 36.46 39.79
C SER A 125 1.95 37.00 38.44
N GLY A 126 0.66 37.31 38.32
CA GLY A 126 0.01 37.61 37.04
C GLY A 126 -0.29 39.09 36.82
N TYR A 127 -0.38 39.49 35.54
CA TYR A 127 -1.02 40.74 35.12
C TYR A 127 -1.63 40.56 33.72
N GLN A 128 -2.93 40.82 33.57
CA GLN A 128 -3.55 41.02 32.24
C GLN A 128 -3.31 42.46 31.76
N PRO A 129 -3.30 42.70 30.44
CA PRO A 129 -4.48 43.38 29.89
C PRO A 129 -4.99 42.79 28.56
N ASN A 130 -6.24 43.11 28.26
CA ASN A 130 -6.95 42.75 27.03
C ASN A 130 -6.45 43.51 25.78
N ILE A 131 -6.90 43.02 24.61
CA ILE A 131 -7.40 43.76 23.42
C ILE A 131 -6.73 43.40 22.06
N THR A 132 -7.63 43.04 21.12
CA THR A 132 -7.50 42.91 19.64
C THR A 132 -6.63 41.82 19.00
N LYS A 133 -7.31 40.75 18.54
CA LYS A 133 -6.99 40.07 17.27
C LYS A 133 -7.06 41.06 16.10
N ARG A 134 -6.03 41.12 15.24
CA ARG A 134 -6.16 41.55 13.84
C ARG A 134 -5.28 40.69 12.92
N SER A 135 -5.93 39.81 12.17
CA SER A 135 -5.35 39.07 11.06
C SER A 135 -5.26 39.94 9.80
N SER A 136 -4.05 40.24 9.33
CA SER A 136 -3.80 40.97 8.07
C SER A 136 -3.60 39.99 6.91
N ILE A 137 -4.69 39.70 6.20
CA ILE A 137 -4.67 38.94 4.94
C ILE A 137 -4.13 39.84 3.82
N TRP A 138 -3.01 39.46 3.21
CA TRP A 138 -2.53 40.06 1.96
C TRP A 138 -3.14 39.33 0.75
N PRO A 139 -3.61 40.03 -0.29
CA PRO A 139 -4.21 39.40 -1.46
C PRO A 139 -3.13 38.82 -2.40
N ILE A 140 -2.90 37.51 -2.32
CA ILE A 140 -2.04 36.74 -3.24
C ILE A 140 -2.77 36.56 -4.59
N GLY A 141 -2.93 37.66 -5.33
CA GLY A 141 -3.73 37.70 -6.56
C GLY A 141 -3.02 38.21 -7.82
N GLN A 142 -1.89 38.92 -7.70
CA GLN A 142 -1.18 39.49 -8.87
C GLN A 142 0.30 39.10 -9.00
N VAL A 143 0.95 38.60 -7.94
CA VAL A 143 2.37 38.15 -8.02
C VAL A 143 2.53 36.85 -8.84
N PHE A 144 1.49 36.00 -8.90
CA PHE A 144 1.56 34.70 -9.59
C PHE A 144 1.62 34.80 -11.13
N HIS A 145 1.14 35.89 -11.73
CA HIS A 145 1.07 36.00 -13.19
C HIS A 145 2.36 36.52 -13.84
N GLU A 146 3.17 37.32 -13.13
CA GLU A 146 4.50 37.75 -13.62
C GLU A 146 5.59 36.69 -13.39
N VAL A 147 5.49 35.91 -12.31
CA VAL A 147 6.45 34.82 -12.03
C VAL A 147 6.33 33.72 -13.09
N CYS A 148 5.10 33.28 -13.44
CA CYS A 148 4.91 32.22 -14.45
C CYS A 148 5.47 32.58 -15.84
N CYS A 149 5.27 33.82 -16.32
CA CYS A 149 5.78 34.24 -17.63
C CYS A 149 7.32 34.34 -17.67
N ASN A 150 7.97 34.77 -16.58
CA ASN A 150 9.44 34.85 -16.53
C ASN A 150 10.11 33.48 -16.32
N THR A 151 9.46 32.53 -15.63
CA THR A 151 9.98 31.16 -15.49
C THR A 151 9.97 30.41 -16.82
N GLN A 152 8.93 30.59 -17.65
CA GLN A 152 8.79 29.91 -18.93
C GLN A 152 9.88 30.32 -19.95
N ARG A 153 10.36 31.57 -19.88
CA ARG A 153 11.45 32.09 -20.73
C ARG A 153 12.84 31.59 -20.29
N ARG A 154 13.08 31.42 -18.98
CA ARG A 154 14.33 30.83 -18.46
C ARG A 154 14.45 29.32 -18.67
N MET A 155 13.33 28.58 -18.67
CA MET A 155 13.35 27.14 -18.96
C MET A 155 13.81 26.83 -20.38
N SER A 156 13.41 27.61 -21.39
CA SER A 156 13.84 27.39 -22.79
C SER A 156 15.34 27.61 -23.01
N GLU A 157 15.98 28.50 -22.26
CA GLU A 157 17.44 28.70 -22.32
C GLU A 157 18.19 27.59 -21.57
N PHE A 158 17.64 27.12 -20.44
CA PHE A 158 18.21 26.00 -19.68
C PHE A 158 18.22 24.69 -20.51
N PHE A 159 17.14 24.40 -21.24
CA PHE A 159 17.07 23.24 -22.15
C PHE A 159 17.97 23.36 -23.40
N ARG A 160 18.48 24.56 -23.73
CA ARG A 160 19.41 24.75 -24.85
C ARG A 160 20.88 24.59 -24.45
N ASN A 161 21.20 24.74 -23.16
CA ASN A 161 22.54 24.57 -22.60
C ASN A 161 22.76 23.23 -21.85
N SER A 162 21.75 22.36 -21.75
CA SER A 162 21.90 21.04 -21.09
C SER A 162 22.40 19.92 -22.01
N THR A 163 22.65 20.19 -23.29
CA THR A 163 23.03 19.18 -24.31
C THR A 163 24.53 18.84 -24.36
N ASN A 164 25.38 19.49 -23.55
CA ASN A 164 26.79 19.16 -23.38
C ASN A 164 27.14 18.95 -21.89
N ARG A 165 26.60 17.87 -21.30
CA ARG A 165 27.19 17.27 -20.10
C ARG A 165 27.83 15.95 -20.46
N GLU A 166 29.12 15.85 -20.15
CA GLU A 166 29.92 14.65 -20.37
C GLU A 166 29.28 13.44 -19.67
N LYS A 167 29.43 12.26 -20.28
CA LYS A 167 28.94 11.00 -19.72
C LYS A 167 29.52 10.81 -18.31
N PRO A 168 28.72 10.44 -17.30
CA PRO A 168 29.26 9.87 -16.07
C PRO A 168 30.13 8.66 -16.45
N SER A 169 31.35 8.60 -15.91
CA SER A 169 32.26 7.49 -16.18
C SER A 169 31.61 6.17 -15.78
N VAL A 170 31.73 5.17 -16.66
CA VAL A 170 31.22 3.80 -16.45
C VAL A 170 31.69 3.30 -15.10
N LEU A 171 30.74 3.05 -14.19
CA LEU A 171 31.01 2.45 -12.90
C LEU A 171 31.46 1.00 -13.11
N ASP A 172 32.56 0.66 -12.42
CA ASP A 172 33.39 -0.51 -12.66
C ASP A 172 32.58 -1.83 -12.75
N HIS A 173 32.55 -2.42 -13.95
CA HIS A 173 31.82 -3.66 -14.24
C HIS A 173 32.43 -4.92 -13.61
N SER A 174 33.54 -4.80 -12.88
CA SER A 174 34.30 -5.95 -12.35
C SER A 174 33.65 -6.68 -11.15
N ILE A 175 32.71 -6.06 -10.43
CA ILE A 175 32.03 -6.68 -9.26
C ILE A 175 30.53 -6.99 -9.55
N ALA A 176 29.95 -6.37 -10.58
CA ALA A 176 28.52 -6.35 -10.86
C ALA A 176 27.94 -7.60 -11.58
N THR A 177 28.74 -8.65 -11.81
CA THR A 177 28.40 -9.73 -12.76
C THR A 177 28.39 -11.15 -12.16
N LEU A 178 28.66 -11.31 -10.85
CA LEU A 178 28.88 -12.63 -10.25
C LEU A 178 27.63 -13.44 -9.87
N PHE A 179 26.43 -12.82 -9.79
CA PHE A 179 25.18 -13.52 -9.45
C PHE A 179 23.96 -12.74 -9.95
N PRO A 180 23.66 -12.72 -11.26
CA PRO A 180 22.34 -12.28 -11.68
C PRO A 180 21.28 -13.26 -11.13
N LEU A 181 20.06 -12.79 -10.86
CA LEU A 181 18.88 -13.68 -10.71
C LEU A 181 18.67 -14.67 -11.89
N ASN A 182 19.36 -14.46 -13.03
CA ASN A 182 19.45 -15.40 -14.15
C ASN A 182 20.20 -16.72 -13.84
N ASP A 183 20.91 -16.83 -12.72
CA ASP A 183 21.60 -18.08 -12.32
C ASP A 183 20.64 -19.24 -12.06
N VAL A 184 19.36 -18.94 -11.82
CA VAL A 184 18.27 -19.88 -12.06
C VAL A 184 17.91 -19.81 -13.55
N GLU A 185 18.79 -20.32 -14.42
CA GLU A 185 18.42 -20.50 -15.83
C GLU A 185 17.23 -21.48 -15.89
N ASP A 186 16.12 -21.04 -16.49
CA ASP A 186 14.92 -21.85 -16.60
C ASP A 186 15.23 -23.20 -17.27
N CYS A 187 15.14 -24.27 -16.49
CA CYS A 187 15.29 -25.65 -16.96
C CYS A 187 14.12 -26.14 -17.83
N VAL A 188 13.31 -25.21 -18.35
CA VAL A 188 12.36 -25.39 -19.46
C VAL A 188 12.94 -24.80 -20.76
N LYS A 189 14.26 -24.83 -20.94
CA LYS A 189 14.82 -25.06 -22.28
C LYS A 189 14.35 -26.44 -22.73
N THR A 190 13.21 -26.49 -23.43
CA THR A 190 12.82 -27.62 -24.24
C THR A 190 13.92 -27.88 -25.27
N ASP A 191 14.28 -29.14 -25.49
CA ASP A 191 15.38 -29.51 -26.37
C ASP A 191 15.27 -28.82 -27.73
N LYS A 192 16.31 -28.09 -28.13
CA LYS A 192 16.33 -27.25 -29.33
C LYS A 192 16.40 -28.04 -30.65
N ASN A 193 16.07 -29.33 -30.63
CA ASN A 193 16.17 -30.27 -31.74
C ASN A 193 14.95 -31.20 -31.85
N GLU A 194 13.76 -30.73 -31.47
CA GLU A 194 12.49 -31.35 -31.89
C GLU A 194 11.71 -30.36 -32.77
N SER A 195 11.08 -30.87 -33.83
CA SER A 195 10.41 -30.10 -34.88
C SER A 195 9.27 -29.21 -34.37
N GLU A 196 8.96 -28.15 -35.11
CA GLU A 196 7.96 -27.12 -34.79
C GLU A 196 6.48 -27.60 -34.86
N GLU A 197 6.15 -28.75 -34.23
CA GLU A 197 4.80 -29.30 -34.18
C GLU A 197 4.23 -29.27 -32.75
N LYS A 198 3.32 -28.31 -32.53
CA LYS A 198 2.26 -28.28 -31.50
C LYS A 198 2.60 -28.75 -30.07
N LYS A 199 2.97 -27.79 -29.20
CA LYS A 199 2.63 -27.83 -27.76
C LYS A 199 1.38 -26.98 -27.52
N GLU A 200 0.21 -27.62 -27.49
CA GLU A 200 -1.10 -26.92 -27.44
C GLU A 200 -1.56 -26.45 -26.04
N ASN A 201 -0.84 -26.78 -24.95
CA ASN A 201 -1.09 -26.22 -23.61
C ASN A 201 0.19 -26.29 -22.74
N TYR A 202 0.68 -25.14 -22.26
CA TYR A 202 1.88 -25.06 -21.41
C TYR A 202 1.63 -25.44 -19.94
N PHE A 203 0.40 -25.30 -19.45
CA PHE A 203 0.04 -25.46 -18.03
C PHE A 203 -1.30 -26.21 -17.90
N PRO A 204 -1.42 -27.45 -18.42
CA PRO A 204 -2.71 -28.11 -18.63
C PRO A 204 -3.53 -28.38 -17.37
N ASN A 205 -2.89 -28.37 -16.19
CA ASN A 205 -3.55 -28.67 -14.93
C ASN A 205 -4.04 -27.39 -14.19
N CYS A 206 -3.58 -26.21 -14.59
CA CYS A 206 -3.81 -24.94 -13.88
C CYS A 206 -5.14 -24.27 -14.26
N ASP A 207 -6.16 -24.42 -13.43
CA ASP A 207 -7.47 -23.81 -13.67
C ASP A 207 -7.61 -22.45 -12.97
N ALA A 208 -7.40 -21.37 -13.74
CA ALA A 208 -7.56 -20.00 -13.23
C ALA A 208 -9.03 -19.56 -13.02
N SER A 209 -10.03 -20.38 -13.37
CA SER A 209 -11.44 -20.03 -13.15
C SER A 209 -11.77 -19.76 -11.68
N VAL A 210 -11.06 -20.40 -10.74
CA VAL A 210 -11.22 -20.19 -9.29
C VAL A 210 -11.03 -18.73 -8.85
N TRP A 211 -10.18 -17.99 -9.56
CA TRP A 211 -9.95 -16.55 -9.36
C TRP A 211 -10.96 -15.67 -10.11
N MET A 212 -11.59 -16.19 -11.16
CA MET A 212 -12.49 -15.44 -12.05
C MET A 212 -13.99 -15.62 -11.76
N ARG A 213 -14.33 -16.38 -10.72
CA ARG A 213 -15.73 -16.55 -10.27
C ARG A 213 -16.31 -15.23 -9.77
N SER A 214 -17.64 -15.14 -9.89
CA SER A 214 -18.41 -14.03 -9.32
C SER A 214 -19.50 -14.59 -8.42
N CYS A 215 -19.49 -14.18 -7.15
CA CYS A 215 -20.49 -14.53 -6.15
C CYS A 215 -21.84 -13.93 -6.55
N LYS A 216 -22.76 -14.80 -6.98
CA LYS A 216 -24.10 -14.40 -7.45
C LYS A 216 -25.11 -14.22 -6.31
N LYS A 217 -24.83 -14.79 -5.14
CA LYS A 217 -25.72 -14.74 -3.97
C LYS A 217 -24.91 -14.95 -2.69
N GLU A 218 -25.06 -14.01 -1.77
CA GLU A 218 -24.47 -14.03 -0.43
C GLU A 218 -25.04 -15.15 0.44
N VAL A 219 -24.26 -15.59 1.43
CA VAL A 219 -24.68 -16.52 2.48
C VAL A 219 -24.70 -15.73 3.79
N ILE A 220 -25.83 -15.06 4.04
CA ILE A 220 -26.03 -14.19 5.21
C ILE A 220 -26.24 -15.04 6.47
N GLU A 221 -27.19 -15.97 6.42
CA GLU A 221 -27.41 -16.93 7.50
C GLU A 221 -26.33 -18.02 7.49
N PRO A 222 -25.72 -18.37 8.63
CA PRO A 222 -24.66 -19.39 8.67
C PRO A 222 -25.16 -20.77 8.25
N ILE A 223 -24.52 -21.35 7.23
CA ILE A 223 -24.75 -22.74 6.84
C ILE A 223 -23.77 -23.67 7.56
N THR A 224 -24.24 -24.83 8.02
CA THR A 224 -23.41 -25.85 8.68
C THR A 224 -22.72 -26.73 7.64
N GLY A 225 -21.45 -27.06 7.87
CA GLY A 225 -20.66 -27.87 6.95
C GLY A 225 -20.72 -29.37 7.23
N GLU A 226 -20.60 -30.17 6.17
CA GLU A 226 -20.31 -31.60 6.29
C GLU A 226 -18.86 -31.77 6.79
N LEU A 227 -18.69 -32.36 7.97
CA LEU A 227 -17.40 -32.55 8.61
C LEU A 227 -16.79 -33.93 8.29
N THR A 228 -15.50 -33.92 7.97
CA THR A 228 -14.65 -35.11 7.90
C THR A 228 -13.42 -34.91 8.81
N GLY A 229 -12.87 -35.99 9.35
CA GLY A 229 -11.80 -35.93 10.35
C GLY A 229 -12.27 -35.47 11.73
N LYS A 230 -11.38 -34.91 12.55
CA LYS A 230 -11.67 -34.45 13.91
C LYS A 230 -10.96 -33.14 14.23
N ILE A 231 -11.73 -32.09 14.45
CA ILE A 231 -11.21 -30.78 14.85
C ILE A 231 -10.64 -30.86 16.29
N PRO A 232 -9.45 -30.30 16.57
CA PRO A 232 -8.93 -30.20 17.94
C PRO A 232 -9.87 -29.42 18.86
N SER A 233 -10.10 -29.92 20.08
CA SER A 233 -11.10 -29.33 21.00
C SER A 233 -10.74 -27.94 21.52
N TRP A 234 -9.47 -27.54 21.41
CA TRP A 234 -9.01 -26.19 21.75
C TRP A 234 -9.23 -25.19 20.60
N LEU A 235 -9.42 -25.66 19.37
CA LEU A 235 -9.60 -24.79 18.21
C LEU A 235 -11.05 -24.28 18.18
N LYS A 236 -11.27 -23.17 18.87
CA LYS A 236 -12.54 -22.44 18.93
C LYS A 236 -12.27 -20.99 18.54
N GLY A 237 -12.99 -20.47 17.55
CA GLY A 237 -12.69 -19.15 17.01
C GLY A 237 -13.32 -18.90 15.64
N THR A 238 -12.91 -17.82 14.99
CA THR A 238 -13.41 -17.43 13.66
C THR A 238 -12.25 -17.13 12.71
N LEU A 239 -12.26 -17.77 11.53
CA LEU A 239 -11.46 -17.37 10.37
C LEU A 239 -12.26 -16.36 9.55
N LEU A 240 -11.76 -15.13 9.44
CA LEU A 240 -12.25 -14.14 8.50
C LEU A 240 -11.28 -14.07 7.32
N ARG A 241 -11.81 -14.03 6.09
CA ARG A 241 -11.02 -13.83 4.87
C ARG A 241 -11.68 -12.77 3.99
N ASN A 242 -10.87 -12.00 3.28
CA ASN A 242 -11.31 -11.02 2.29
C ASN A 242 -10.71 -11.36 0.92
N GLY A 243 -11.31 -10.87 -0.15
CA GLY A 243 -10.83 -11.12 -1.50
C GLY A 243 -11.86 -10.82 -2.59
N PRO A 244 -11.54 -11.22 -3.84
CA PRO A 244 -12.34 -10.87 -5.00
C PRO A 244 -13.71 -11.55 -4.93
N GLY A 245 -14.77 -10.76 -4.87
CA GLY A 245 -16.14 -11.24 -4.75
C GLY A 245 -16.89 -11.37 -6.06
N SER A 246 -16.80 -10.34 -6.90
CA SER A 246 -17.42 -10.33 -8.24
C SER A 246 -16.58 -9.52 -9.21
N LEU A 247 -16.20 -10.15 -10.32
CA LEU A 247 -15.68 -9.48 -11.51
C LEU A 247 -16.81 -8.81 -12.31
N GLN A 248 -18.06 -9.24 -12.14
CA GLN A 248 -19.20 -8.78 -12.94
C GLN A 248 -20.01 -7.67 -12.25
N VAL A 249 -20.42 -6.67 -13.03
CA VAL A 249 -21.35 -5.59 -12.65
C VAL A 249 -22.34 -5.37 -13.78
N GLY A 250 -23.54 -5.95 -13.66
CA GLY A 250 -24.51 -6.01 -14.76
C GLY A 250 -23.94 -6.76 -15.96
N GLU A 251 -24.03 -6.18 -17.15
CA GLU A 251 -23.44 -6.72 -18.39
C GLU A 251 -21.93 -6.45 -18.53
N TYR A 252 -21.31 -5.74 -17.58
CA TYR A 252 -19.91 -5.34 -17.64
C TYR A 252 -19.04 -6.22 -16.74
N SER A 253 -17.77 -6.40 -17.12
CA SER A 253 -16.76 -7.09 -16.32
C SER A 253 -15.60 -6.16 -16.01
N PHE A 254 -14.99 -6.34 -14.84
CA PHE A 254 -13.66 -5.86 -14.54
C PHE A 254 -12.61 -6.61 -15.36
N ASN A 255 -11.51 -5.92 -15.67
CA ASN A 255 -10.38 -6.40 -16.47
C ASN A 255 -9.24 -6.99 -15.62
N HIS A 256 -9.15 -6.61 -14.34
CA HIS A 256 -8.06 -7.00 -13.44
C HIS A 256 -8.61 -7.56 -12.13
N LEU A 257 -7.96 -8.59 -11.58
CA LEU A 257 -8.45 -9.30 -10.40
C LEU A 257 -8.71 -8.36 -9.21
N PHE A 258 -7.77 -7.45 -8.95
CA PHE A 258 -7.84 -6.45 -7.86
C PHE A 258 -8.96 -5.39 -7.99
N ASP A 259 -9.67 -5.34 -9.11
CA ASP A 259 -10.81 -4.44 -9.27
C ASP A 259 -12.14 -5.08 -8.78
N SER A 260 -12.15 -6.40 -8.52
CA SER A 260 -13.35 -7.13 -8.11
C SER A 260 -13.96 -6.56 -6.82
N SER A 261 -15.29 -6.55 -6.71
CA SER A 261 -15.98 -6.09 -5.50
C SER A 261 -15.57 -6.92 -4.27
N ALA A 262 -15.21 -6.29 -3.16
CA ALA A 262 -14.79 -6.98 -1.93
C ALA A 262 -15.85 -7.93 -1.34
N LEU A 263 -15.46 -9.19 -1.10
CA LEU A 263 -16.30 -10.21 -0.46
C LEU A 263 -15.59 -10.78 0.77
N LEU A 264 -16.26 -10.67 1.92
CA LEU A 264 -15.86 -11.35 3.13
C LEU A 264 -16.38 -12.78 3.15
N HIS A 265 -15.54 -13.68 3.65
CA HIS A 265 -15.86 -15.07 3.96
C HIS A 265 -15.59 -15.31 5.45
N ARG A 266 -16.45 -16.08 6.10
CA ARG A 266 -16.35 -16.41 7.52
C ARG A 266 -16.47 -17.91 7.72
N PHE A 267 -15.54 -18.49 8.47
CA PHE A 267 -15.65 -19.85 8.99
C PHE A 267 -15.57 -19.80 10.52
N ALA A 268 -16.67 -20.13 11.19
CA ALA A 268 -16.73 -20.10 12.65
C ALA A 268 -16.66 -21.52 13.20
N ILE A 269 -15.69 -21.77 14.09
CA ILE A 269 -15.42 -23.09 14.68
C ILE A 269 -15.88 -23.08 16.13
N VAL A 270 -16.93 -23.86 16.43
CA VAL A 270 -17.52 -23.95 17.78
C VAL A 270 -17.86 -25.40 18.11
N ASN A 271 -17.31 -25.91 19.21
CA ASN A 271 -17.55 -27.26 19.72
C ASN A 271 -17.36 -28.37 18.67
N GLY A 272 -16.33 -28.22 17.82
CA GLY A 272 -16.01 -29.17 16.75
C GLY A 272 -16.88 -29.07 15.49
N ASN A 273 -17.87 -28.17 15.46
CA ASN A 273 -18.64 -27.85 14.26
C ASN A 273 -18.08 -26.61 13.57
N VAL A 274 -18.31 -26.48 12.26
CA VAL A 274 -17.96 -25.29 11.48
C VAL A 274 -19.19 -24.76 10.74
N THR A 275 -19.41 -23.44 10.80
CA THR A 275 -20.40 -22.76 9.96
C THR A 275 -19.72 -21.79 8.97
N TYR A 276 -20.35 -21.58 7.82
CA TYR A 276 -19.87 -20.69 6.75
C TYR A 276 -20.86 -19.55 6.45
N GLN A 277 -20.33 -18.36 6.20
CA GLN A 277 -21.05 -17.19 5.67
C GLN A 277 -20.18 -16.47 4.64
N CYS A 278 -20.81 -15.74 3.72
CA CYS A 278 -20.13 -14.74 2.91
C CYS A 278 -21.01 -13.54 2.59
N ARG A 279 -20.41 -12.34 2.54
CA ARG A 279 -21.12 -11.06 2.37
C ARG A 279 -20.22 -10.02 1.71
N PHE A 280 -20.76 -9.25 0.78
CA PHE A 280 -20.04 -8.16 0.13
C PHE A 280 -19.84 -7.00 1.12
N VAL A 281 -18.63 -6.44 1.14
CA VAL A 281 -18.36 -5.21 1.89
C VAL A 281 -19.16 -4.08 1.23
N GLN A 282 -19.95 -3.37 2.02
CA GLN A 282 -20.88 -2.36 1.53
C GLN A 282 -20.18 -1.02 1.25
N THR A 283 -19.15 -1.06 0.40
CA THR A 283 -18.38 0.09 -0.06
C THR A 283 -19.25 1.03 -0.89
N ASP A 284 -18.90 2.31 -0.95
CA ASP A 284 -19.64 3.28 -1.77
C ASP A 284 -19.53 2.92 -3.26
N VAL A 285 -18.39 2.41 -3.71
CA VAL A 285 -18.23 1.99 -5.10
C VAL A 285 -19.06 0.74 -5.43
N TYR A 286 -19.14 -0.25 -4.54
CA TYR A 286 -20.03 -1.41 -4.72
C TYR A 286 -21.50 -0.98 -4.82
N LYS A 287 -21.96 -0.12 -3.89
CA LYS A 287 -23.31 0.46 -3.90
C LYS A 287 -23.60 1.22 -5.19
N LYS A 288 -22.70 2.11 -5.63
CA LYS A 288 -22.85 2.89 -6.87
C LYS A 288 -22.88 1.99 -8.11
N ASN A 289 -22.00 0.99 -8.18
CA ASN A 289 -21.92 0.01 -9.27
C ASN A 289 -23.20 -0.81 -9.38
N ASN A 290 -23.69 -1.35 -8.26
CA ASN A 290 -24.92 -2.13 -8.21
C ASN A 290 -26.17 -1.27 -8.54
N ALA A 291 -26.27 -0.05 -8.01
CA ALA A 291 -27.37 0.86 -8.32
C ALA A 291 -27.42 1.29 -9.79
N ALA A 292 -26.26 1.38 -10.46
CA ALA A 292 -26.15 1.77 -11.86
C ALA A 292 -26.12 0.59 -12.86
N GLN A 293 -25.99 -0.65 -12.37
CA GLN A 293 -25.76 -1.88 -13.18
C GLN A 293 -24.63 -1.74 -14.22
N ARG A 294 -23.58 -0.98 -13.84
CA ARG A 294 -22.35 -0.78 -14.63
C ARG A 294 -21.21 -0.30 -13.73
N ILE A 295 -19.98 -0.43 -14.20
CA ILE A 295 -18.79 0.09 -13.51
C ILE A 295 -18.80 1.63 -13.61
N VAL A 296 -19.01 2.33 -12.49
CA VAL A 296 -19.15 3.80 -12.43
C VAL A 296 -17.87 4.54 -12.04
N VAL A 297 -16.93 3.87 -11.41
CA VAL A 297 -15.63 4.38 -10.93
C VAL A 297 -14.51 3.67 -11.68
N THR A 298 -13.38 4.36 -11.88
CA THR A 298 -12.19 3.78 -12.51
C THR A 298 -11.34 3.17 -11.40
N GLU A 299 -11.08 1.87 -11.51
CA GLU A 299 -10.34 1.08 -10.52
C GLU A 299 -8.84 0.99 -10.90
N PHE A 300 -8.13 0.01 -10.34
CA PHE A 300 -6.71 -0.20 -10.59
C PHE A 300 -6.44 -0.55 -12.07
N GLY A 301 -7.11 -1.57 -12.61
CA GLY A 301 -6.93 -2.04 -13.99
C GLY A 301 -8.09 -1.70 -14.95
N THR A 302 -9.25 -1.26 -14.43
CA THR A 302 -10.48 -1.10 -15.21
C THR A 302 -10.96 0.34 -15.29
N LYS A 303 -11.30 0.77 -16.51
CA LYS A 303 -11.88 2.10 -16.77
C LYS A 303 -13.40 2.10 -16.53
N ALA A 304 -13.90 3.14 -15.88
CA ALA A 304 -15.34 3.37 -15.71
C ALA A 304 -16.08 3.41 -17.06
N VAL A 305 -17.26 2.82 -17.12
CA VAL A 305 -18.17 2.93 -18.26
C VAL A 305 -18.78 4.34 -18.27
N PRO A 306 -18.63 5.13 -19.34
CA PRO A 306 -19.21 6.47 -19.41
C PRO A 306 -20.72 6.46 -19.23
N ASP A 307 -21.23 7.42 -18.46
CA ASP A 307 -22.66 7.57 -18.21
C ASP A 307 -23.40 7.97 -19.51
N PRO A 308 -24.28 7.12 -20.07
CA PRO A 308 -24.95 7.40 -21.34
C PRO A 308 -25.91 8.59 -21.24
N CYS A 309 -26.43 8.88 -20.04
CA CYS A 309 -27.44 9.92 -19.81
C CYS A 309 -26.84 11.31 -19.50
N LYS A 310 -25.54 11.41 -19.20
CA LYS A 310 -24.88 12.70 -18.92
C LYS A 310 -24.38 13.37 -20.19
N SER A 311 -24.75 14.64 -20.38
CA SER A 311 -24.17 15.48 -21.45
C SER A 311 -22.67 15.73 -21.21
N ILE A 312 -21.93 16.08 -22.27
CA ILE A 312 -20.47 16.33 -22.19
C ILE A 312 -20.13 17.33 -21.08
N PHE A 313 -20.94 18.38 -20.91
CA PHE A 313 -20.73 19.40 -19.87
C PHE A 313 -20.96 18.87 -18.44
N GLN A 314 -21.96 17.99 -18.25
CA GLN A 314 -22.20 17.32 -16.96
C GLN A 314 -21.11 16.28 -16.64
N ARG A 315 -20.53 15.62 -17.65
CA ARG A 315 -19.38 14.73 -17.49
C ARG A 315 -18.15 15.50 -16.98
N VAL A 316 -17.84 16.65 -17.60
CA VAL A 316 -16.74 17.53 -17.15
C VAL A 316 -16.97 18.03 -15.72
N ALA A 317 -18.19 18.45 -15.37
CA ALA A 317 -18.50 18.88 -14.00
C ALA A 317 -18.38 17.77 -12.95
N ALA A 318 -18.66 16.51 -13.31
CA ALA A 318 -18.53 15.37 -12.40
C ALA A 318 -17.07 14.99 -12.09
N VAL A 319 -16.14 15.20 -13.04
CA VAL A 319 -14.69 14.90 -12.87
C VAL A 319 -14.07 15.73 -11.73
N PHE A 320 -14.57 16.94 -11.45
CA PHE A 320 -14.03 17.83 -10.44
C PHE A 320 -14.63 17.65 -9.03
N LYS A 321 -15.40 16.58 -8.79
CA LYS A 321 -15.84 16.20 -7.44
C LYS A 321 -14.82 15.24 -6.78
N PRO A 322 -14.30 15.54 -5.57
CA PRO A 322 -13.41 14.62 -4.84
C PRO A 322 -14.06 13.29 -4.42
N GLU A 323 -15.40 13.19 -4.43
CA GLU A 323 -16.22 12.06 -3.97
C GLU A 323 -16.18 10.79 -4.87
N ASN A 324 -15.17 10.69 -5.74
CA ASN A 324 -15.11 9.75 -6.87
C ASN A 324 -13.92 8.78 -6.85
N ASP A 325 -13.02 8.87 -5.88
CA ASP A 325 -11.98 7.84 -5.70
C ASP A 325 -12.63 6.53 -5.19
N SER A 326 -12.02 5.39 -5.54
CA SER A 326 -12.51 4.07 -5.12
C SER A 326 -12.28 3.84 -3.62
N ASP A 327 -13.27 3.23 -2.96
CA ASP A 327 -13.20 2.73 -1.59
C ASP A 327 -13.31 1.19 -1.55
N ASN A 328 -12.88 0.48 -2.60
CA ASN A 328 -12.93 -0.98 -2.65
C ASN A 328 -11.87 -1.64 -1.75
N SER A 329 -12.24 -1.93 -0.50
CA SER A 329 -11.38 -2.55 0.52
C SER A 329 -11.30 -4.08 0.40
N MET A 330 -10.74 -4.58 -0.71
CA MET A 330 -10.84 -5.99 -1.11
C MET A 330 -9.68 -6.91 -0.70
N ILE A 331 -8.53 -6.38 -0.25
CA ILE A 331 -7.30 -7.19 -0.14
C ILE A 331 -7.29 -8.06 1.12
N SER A 332 -7.55 -7.48 2.29
CA SER A 332 -7.36 -8.16 3.59
C SER A 332 -8.36 -7.71 4.65
N VAL A 333 -8.34 -8.38 5.80
CA VAL A 333 -9.16 -8.07 6.98
C VAL A 333 -8.35 -8.34 8.25
N TYR A 334 -8.34 -7.39 9.18
CA TYR A 334 -7.52 -7.40 10.39
C TYR A 334 -8.25 -6.79 11.60
N PRO A 335 -8.02 -7.28 12.83
CA PRO A 335 -8.51 -6.64 14.04
C PRO A 335 -7.71 -5.37 14.39
N PHE A 336 -8.43 -4.36 14.87
CA PHE A 336 -7.91 -3.16 15.55
C PHE A 336 -8.65 -3.10 16.89
N SER A 337 -7.97 -3.47 17.98
CA SER A 337 -8.62 -3.78 19.27
C SER A 337 -9.68 -4.88 19.09
N ASP A 338 -10.92 -4.58 19.44
CA ASP A 338 -12.12 -5.41 19.39
C ASP A 338 -12.91 -5.24 18.07
N GLU A 339 -12.56 -4.23 17.26
CA GLU A 339 -13.16 -3.96 15.96
C GLU A 339 -12.38 -4.64 14.82
N TYR A 340 -13.05 -4.88 13.69
CA TYR A 340 -12.43 -5.48 12.50
C TYR A 340 -12.57 -4.56 11.30
N TYR A 341 -11.50 -4.42 10.54
CA TYR A 341 -11.44 -3.55 9.37
C TYR A 341 -11.00 -4.31 8.11
N THR A 342 -11.62 -4.00 6.99
CA THR A 342 -11.17 -4.44 5.66
C THR A 342 -10.26 -3.40 5.02
N PHE A 343 -9.23 -3.85 4.30
CA PHE A 343 -8.18 -3.00 3.75
C PHE A 343 -8.03 -3.13 2.23
N THR A 344 -7.51 -2.06 1.66
CA THR A 344 -6.86 -1.97 0.34
C THR A 344 -5.70 -0.99 0.48
N GLU A 345 -5.04 -0.61 -0.61
CA GLU A 345 -3.88 0.29 -0.63
C GLU A 345 -4.26 1.77 -0.83
N SER A 346 -5.42 2.14 -0.27
CA SER A 346 -5.91 3.52 -0.16
C SER A 346 -6.05 3.90 1.32
N ALA A 347 -6.35 5.16 1.63
CA ALA A 347 -6.62 5.57 3.01
C ALA A 347 -8.02 5.17 3.54
N MET A 348 -8.86 4.53 2.72
CA MET A 348 -10.23 4.13 3.08
C MET A 348 -10.24 2.67 3.56
N ILE A 349 -10.77 2.46 4.77
CA ILE A 349 -11.00 1.15 5.39
C ILE A 349 -12.44 1.05 5.90
N HIS A 350 -13.01 -0.16 5.94
CA HIS A 350 -14.41 -0.36 6.32
C HIS A 350 -14.51 -1.23 7.55
N ARG A 351 -15.23 -0.77 8.57
CA ARG A 351 -15.47 -1.53 9.79
C ARG A 351 -16.54 -2.58 9.52
N ILE A 352 -16.33 -3.80 9.99
CA ILE A 352 -17.25 -4.92 9.82
C ILE A 352 -17.55 -5.60 11.16
N ASP A 353 -18.75 -6.17 11.28
CA ASP A 353 -19.11 -7.07 12.37
C ASP A 353 -18.51 -8.47 12.08
N PRO A 354 -17.62 -9.00 12.94
CA PRO A 354 -16.96 -10.29 12.71
C PRO A 354 -17.88 -11.52 12.86
N LYS A 355 -19.14 -11.35 13.27
CA LYS A 355 -20.16 -12.40 13.41
C LYS A 355 -21.16 -12.40 12.25
N THR A 356 -21.62 -11.23 11.81
CA THR A 356 -22.66 -11.07 10.77
C THR A 356 -22.12 -10.64 9.39
N LEU A 357 -20.82 -10.31 9.32
CA LEU A 357 -20.14 -9.69 8.17
C LEU A 357 -20.75 -8.36 7.70
N GLU A 358 -21.62 -7.76 8.51
CA GLU A 358 -22.28 -6.51 8.20
C GLU A 358 -21.28 -5.35 8.23
N THR A 359 -21.32 -4.46 7.23
CA THR A 359 -20.44 -3.29 7.20
C THR A 359 -21.02 -2.19 8.09
N THR A 360 -20.38 -1.95 9.24
CA THR A 360 -20.87 -1.08 10.32
C THR A 360 -20.25 0.31 10.33
N GLY A 361 -19.29 0.60 9.44
CA GLY A 361 -18.64 1.90 9.37
C GLY A 361 -17.61 2.02 8.25
N LYS A 362 -17.11 3.23 8.04
CA LYS A 362 -16.01 3.55 7.12
C LYS A 362 -15.12 4.61 7.76
N VAL A 363 -13.81 4.40 7.73
CA VAL A 363 -12.80 5.31 8.27
C VAL A 363 -11.88 5.75 7.12
N ASN A 364 -11.59 7.05 7.07
CA ASN A 364 -10.53 7.59 6.21
C ASN A 364 -9.32 7.90 7.10
N VAL A 365 -8.28 7.08 7.03
CA VAL A 365 -7.09 7.18 7.89
C VAL A 365 -6.38 8.53 7.70
N SER A 366 -6.44 9.13 6.50
CA SER A 366 -5.92 10.47 6.21
C SER A 366 -6.55 11.61 7.02
N ASN A 367 -7.71 11.38 7.66
CA ASN A 367 -8.33 12.39 8.54
C ASN A 367 -7.64 12.47 9.91
N TYR A 368 -6.90 11.43 10.30
CA TYR A 368 -6.29 11.27 11.62
C TYR A 368 -4.78 11.44 11.58
N VAL A 369 -4.12 10.92 10.54
CA VAL A 369 -2.68 10.97 10.35
C VAL A 369 -2.34 11.42 8.93
N GLY A 370 -1.24 12.16 8.76
CA GLY A 370 -0.89 12.88 7.52
C GLY A 370 -0.42 12.04 6.32
N ILE A 371 -1.02 10.86 6.10
CA ILE A 371 -0.74 9.97 4.97
C ILE A 371 -1.82 10.09 3.88
N VAL A 372 -1.52 9.71 2.64
CA VAL A 372 -2.47 9.67 1.50
C VAL A 372 -2.90 8.24 1.13
N ASN A 373 -2.15 7.24 1.56
CA ASN A 373 -2.49 5.82 1.52
C ASN A 373 -1.68 5.06 2.60
N HIS A 374 -2.01 3.80 2.80
CA HIS A 374 -1.24 2.84 3.60
C HIS A 374 -1.27 1.47 2.93
N THR A 375 -0.45 0.52 3.41
CA THR A 375 -0.51 -0.85 2.95
C THR A 375 -1.75 -1.59 3.48
N SER A 376 -2.04 -2.75 2.88
CA SER A 376 -3.06 -3.70 3.33
C SER A 376 -2.55 -4.70 4.37
N HIS A 377 -1.33 -4.54 4.89
CA HIS A 377 -0.66 -5.50 5.78
C HIS A 377 -0.10 -4.81 7.04
N PRO A 378 -0.98 -4.38 7.95
CA PRO A 378 -0.57 -3.89 9.26
C PRO A 378 0.06 -5.01 10.10
N HIS A 379 1.06 -4.65 10.89
CA HIS A 379 1.61 -5.50 11.95
C HIS A 379 0.85 -5.28 13.25
N ILE A 380 0.17 -6.33 13.71
CA ILE A 380 -0.50 -6.36 15.01
C ILE A 380 0.46 -6.94 16.05
N MET A 381 0.62 -6.26 17.18
CA MET A 381 1.49 -6.66 18.29
C MET A 381 0.68 -7.38 19.38
N SER A 382 1.37 -8.11 20.27
CA SER A 382 0.74 -8.90 21.35
C SER A 382 0.06 -8.06 22.43
N ASP A 383 0.40 -6.77 22.55
CA ASP A 383 -0.25 -5.78 23.42
C ASP A 383 -1.48 -5.11 22.77
N GLY A 384 -1.79 -5.45 21.51
CA GLY A 384 -2.86 -4.84 20.72
C GLY A 384 -2.45 -3.58 19.96
N THR A 385 -1.21 -3.10 20.10
CA THR A 385 -0.68 -2.01 19.27
C THR A 385 -0.63 -2.45 17.81
N VAL A 386 -1.05 -1.58 16.89
CA VAL A 386 -0.97 -1.85 15.45
C VAL A 386 -0.04 -0.88 14.76
N TYR A 387 0.89 -1.38 13.97
CA TYR A 387 1.74 -0.58 13.08
C TYR A 387 1.32 -0.77 11.63
N ASN A 388 1.21 0.31 10.85
CA ASN A 388 1.05 0.22 9.39
C ASN A 388 1.97 1.22 8.69
N MET A 389 2.34 0.95 7.44
CA MET A 389 3.19 1.83 6.63
C MET A 389 2.34 2.61 5.63
N GLY A 390 2.63 3.90 5.42
CA GLY A 390 1.89 4.75 4.48
C GLY A 390 2.66 5.96 3.95
N LEU A 391 2.27 6.45 2.77
CA LEU A 391 2.94 7.56 2.10
C LEU A 391 2.38 8.92 2.56
N SER A 392 3.23 9.87 2.92
CA SER A 392 2.89 11.29 2.96
C SER A 392 3.42 11.99 1.71
N VAL A 393 2.73 13.03 1.24
CA VAL A 393 3.24 13.94 0.20
C VAL A 393 3.46 15.32 0.81
N THR A 394 4.73 15.70 1.00
CA THR A 394 5.12 16.97 1.64
C THR A 394 5.70 17.96 0.62
N PRO A 395 5.82 19.26 0.94
CA PRO A 395 6.52 20.23 0.08
C PRO A 395 8.01 19.90 -0.18
N ARG A 396 8.63 19.05 0.64
CA ARG A 396 10.01 18.57 0.45
C ARG A 396 10.09 17.26 -0.35
N GLY A 397 8.95 16.64 -0.63
CA GLY A 397 8.84 15.37 -1.33
C GLY A 397 7.99 14.32 -0.60
N PRO A 398 7.83 13.13 -1.19
CA PRO A 398 7.14 12.02 -0.56
C PRO A 398 7.97 11.43 0.58
N LEU A 399 7.31 11.06 1.67
CA LEU A 399 7.89 10.33 2.79
C LEU A 399 7.15 9.01 2.96
N TYR A 400 7.90 7.92 3.14
CA TYR A 400 7.39 6.66 3.63
C TYR A 400 7.34 6.74 5.16
N ASN A 401 6.19 6.51 5.77
CA ASN A 401 6.03 6.62 7.22
C ASN A 401 5.57 5.30 7.81
N VAL A 402 6.06 4.98 9.01
CA VAL A 402 5.40 3.99 9.87
C VAL A 402 4.49 4.74 10.83
N VAL A 403 3.22 4.35 10.84
CA VAL A 403 2.17 4.86 11.72
C VAL A 403 1.92 3.84 12.84
N CYS A 404 1.92 4.32 14.07
CA CYS A 404 1.51 3.58 15.26
C CYS A 404 0.05 3.93 15.60
N PHE A 405 -0.77 2.90 15.78
CA PHE A 405 -2.13 2.97 16.29
C PHE A 405 -2.14 2.27 17.67
N SER A 406 -2.06 3.06 18.73
CA SER A 406 -2.12 2.55 20.11
C SER A 406 -3.51 2.02 20.43
N PRO A 407 -3.66 1.02 21.33
CA PRO A 407 -4.96 0.52 21.76
C PRO A 407 -5.91 1.62 22.25
N SER A 408 -7.22 1.41 22.07
CA SER A 408 -8.25 2.30 22.62
C SER A 408 -8.13 2.36 24.13
N ARG A 409 -8.30 3.55 24.70
CA ARG A 409 -8.25 3.76 26.17
C ARG A 409 -9.18 4.86 26.62
N ILE A 410 -9.70 4.72 27.84
CA ILE A 410 -10.45 5.76 28.52
C ILE A 410 -9.45 6.74 29.15
N VAL A 411 -9.68 8.04 28.91
CA VAL A 411 -9.00 9.14 29.59
C VAL A 411 -10.04 9.99 30.30
N ILE A 412 -9.66 10.58 31.44
CA ILE A 412 -10.49 11.61 32.10
C ILE A 412 -10.10 12.95 31.49
N ASP A 413 -11.06 13.71 30.98
CA ASP A 413 -10.80 15.03 30.40
C ASP A 413 -10.73 16.15 31.46
N ASP A 414 -10.42 17.38 31.02
CA ASP A 414 -10.29 18.55 31.91
C ASP A 414 -11.60 18.91 32.64
N SER A 415 -12.75 18.35 32.23
CA SER A 415 -14.05 18.52 32.90
C SER A 415 -14.36 17.41 33.93
N GLY A 416 -13.53 16.37 33.98
CA GLY A 416 -13.72 15.21 34.85
C GLY A 416 -14.56 14.08 34.23
N GLU A 417 -14.94 14.20 32.97
CA GLU A 417 -15.73 13.20 32.24
C GLU A 417 -14.84 12.12 31.63
N GLU A 418 -15.33 10.87 31.60
CA GLU A 418 -14.65 9.77 30.93
C GLU A 418 -14.84 9.85 29.41
N LYS A 419 -13.73 9.95 28.69
CA LYS A 419 -13.70 9.96 27.23
C LYS A 419 -12.87 8.79 26.72
N GLU A 420 -13.48 7.95 25.89
CA GLU A 420 -12.74 6.97 25.10
C GLU A 420 -11.97 7.67 23.97
N LEU A 421 -10.68 7.37 23.85
CA LEU A 421 -9.87 7.69 22.67
C LEU A 421 -9.73 6.43 21.83
N SER A 422 -10.17 6.48 20.58
CA SER A 422 -9.99 5.37 19.64
C SER A 422 -8.52 5.20 19.26
N MET A 423 -8.19 4.07 18.64
CA MET A 423 -6.86 3.85 18.05
C MET A 423 -6.50 4.89 16.97
N PHE A 424 -7.51 5.44 16.27
CA PHE A 424 -7.31 6.42 15.22
C PHE A 424 -7.08 7.84 15.77
N ASP A 425 -7.77 8.23 16.85
CA ASP A 425 -7.53 9.52 17.53
C ASP A 425 -6.11 9.64 18.11
N GLN A 426 -5.45 8.49 18.31
CA GLN A 426 -4.09 8.35 18.85
C GLN A 426 -3.05 8.00 17.78
N ALA A 427 -3.43 7.99 16.49
CA ALA A 427 -2.56 7.60 15.39
C ALA A 427 -1.36 8.56 15.23
N THR A 428 -0.14 8.04 15.31
CA THR A 428 1.09 8.85 15.27
C THR A 428 2.10 8.30 14.27
N ILE A 429 2.83 9.18 13.58
CA ILE A 429 3.98 8.78 12.77
C ILE A 429 5.17 8.59 13.71
N VAL A 430 5.73 7.37 13.74
CA VAL A 430 6.85 6.98 14.61
C VAL A 430 8.18 6.87 13.87
N ALA A 431 8.16 6.77 12.55
CA ALA A 431 9.34 6.71 11.71
C ALA A 431 9.04 7.25 10.31
N SER A 432 10.02 7.91 9.67
CA SER A 432 9.90 8.43 8.30
C SER A 432 11.18 8.25 7.49
N VAL A 433 11.06 7.74 6.26
CA VAL A 433 12.15 7.65 5.27
C VAL A 433 11.75 8.43 4.01
N PRO A 434 12.60 9.34 3.49
CA PRO A 434 12.29 10.06 2.25
C PRO A 434 12.36 9.13 1.02
N SER A 435 11.44 9.31 0.08
CA SER A 435 11.53 8.67 -1.24
C SER A 435 12.78 9.12 -1.99
N ARG A 436 13.51 8.17 -2.61
CA ARG A 436 14.63 8.51 -3.51
C ARG A 436 14.18 9.29 -4.76
N TRP A 437 12.90 9.22 -5.10
CA TRP A 437 12.30 9.82 -6.29
C TRP A 437 11.18 10.80 -5.93
N LEU A 438 11.46 12.09 -6.13
CA LEU A 438 10.58 13.21 -5.74
C LEU A 438 9.16 13.16 -6.33
N LEU A 439 9.00 12.62 -7.54
CA LEU A 439 7.71 12.56 -8.27
C LEU A 439 7.26 11.12 -8.60
N ASN A 440 8.02 10.11 -8.20
CA ASN A 440 7.73 8.71 -8.47
C ASN A 440 8.10 7.84 -7.25
N PRO A 441 7.49 8.02 -6.07
CA PRO A 441 7.75 7.17 -4.90
C PRO A 441 7.52 5.69 -5.20
N SER A 442 8.25 4.82 -4.52
CA SER A 442 8.11 3.37 -4.62
C SER A 442 6.71 2.90 -4.21
N TYR A 443 6.25 1.83 -4.84
CA TYR A 443 5.07 1.07 -4.46
C TYR A 443 5.39 0.19 -3.26
N MET A 444 4.56 0.26 -2.21
CA MET A 444 4.76 -0.44 -0.94
C MET A 444 3.55 -1.31 -0.62
N HIS A 445 3.76 -2.62 -0.50
CA HIS A 445 2.71 -3.61 -0.19
C HIS A 445 2.84 -4.20 1.23
N THR A 446 4.07 -4.43 1.69
CA THR A 446 4.39 -4.83 3.07
C THR A 446 5.63 -4.08 3.56
N PHE A 447 5.81 -4.06 4.88
CA PHE A 447 7.02 -3.60 5.58
C PHE A 447 7.36 -4.63 6.67
N GLY A 448 8.54 -4.53 7.28
CA GLY A 448 8.96 -5.43 8.35
C GLY A 448 9.09 -4.73 9.71
N ILE A 449 8.95 -5.50 10.78
CA ILE A 449 9.16 -5.08 12.18
C ILE A 449 9.96 -6.14 12.96
N THR A 450 11.02 -5.73 13.65
CA THR A 450 11.78 -6.53 14.63
C THR A 450 11.61 -5.94 16.03
N GLU A 451 12.29 -6.47 17.06
CA GLU A 451 12.33 -5.86 18.39
C GLU A 451 12.73 -4.38 18.33
N ASN A 452 13.84 -4.05 17.63
CA ASN A 452 14.45 -2.73 17.65
C ASN A 452 14.34 -1.95 16.33
N TYR A 453 13.92 -2.57 15.21
CA TYR A 453 13.92 -1.94 13.88
C TYR A 453 12.62 -2.09 13.08
N PHE A 454 12.29 -1.07 12.29
CA PHE A 454 11.40 -1.17 11.14
C PHE A 454 12.25 -1.38 9.87
N ILE A 455 11.76 -2.21 8.95
CA ILE A 455 12.42 -2.55 7.68
C ILE A 455 11.55 -2.06 6.52
N ILE A 456 12.08 -1.17 5.69
CA ILE A 456 11.39 -0.61 4.51
C ILE A 456 12.18 -0.97 3.25
N VAL A 457 11.56 -1.71 2.33
CA VAL A 457 12.19 -2.14 1.08
C VAL A 457 11.71 -1.25 -0.08
N GLU A 458 12.49 -0.23 -0.43
CA GLU A 458 12.20 0.67 -1.56
C GLU A 458 12.56 -0.02 -2.89
N GLN A 459 11.59 -0.75 -3.44
CA GLN A 459 11.70 -1.48 -4.71
C GLN A 459 11.67 -0.55 -5.94
N PRO A 460 12.21 -0.98 -7.10
CA PRO A 460 12.21 -0.18 -8.34
C PRO A 460 10.87 -0.19 -9.11
N LEU A 461 9.76 -0.59 -8.48
CA LEU A 461 8.40 -0.28 -8.97
C LEU A 461 7.91 1.02 -8.34
N ALA A 462 7.67 2.05 -9.15
CA ALA A 462 7.29 3.38 -8.69
C ALA A 462 5.87 3.80 -9.10
N VAL A 463 5.20 4.59 -8.26
CA VAL A 463 3.93 5.24 -8.53
C VAL A 463 4.18 6.68 -9.00
N SER A 464 4.02 6.94 -10.29
CA SER A 464 4.27 8.25 -10.87
C SER A 464 3.17 9.26 -10.54
N LEU A 465 3.44 10.20 -9.62
CA LEU A 465 2.46 11.17 -9.13
C LEU A 465 1.88 12.07 -10.24
N THR A 466 2.70 12.43 -11.23
CA THR A 466 2.24 13.19 -12.40
C THR A 466 1.32 12.35 -13.30
N THR A 467 1.59 11.05 -13.42
CA THR A 467 0.68 10.13 -14.13
C THR A 467 -0.61 9.91 -13.32
N VAL A 468 -0.57 9.78 -11.99
CA VAL A 468 -1.77 9.69 -11.14
C VAL A 468 -2.71 10.89 -11.39
N VAL A 469 -2.19 12.11 -11.39
CA VAL A 469 -2.99 13.32 -11.71
C VAL A 469 -3.56 13.25 -13.13
N SER A 470 -2.75 12.84 -14.12
CA SER A 470 -3.22 12.64 -15.50
C SER A 470 -4.31 11.56 -15.60
N CYS A 471 -4.19 10.44 -14.88
CA CYS A 471 -5.15 9.35 -14.88
C CYS A 471 -6.49 9.79 -14.27
N LYS A 472 -6.47 10.53 -13.15
CA LYS A 472 -7.70 11.12 -12.57
C LYS A 472 -8.36 12.12 -13.53
N MET A 473 -7.59 13.00 -14.17
CA MET A 473 -8.12 13.97 -15.13
C MET A 473 -8.69 13.34 -16.42
N LYS A 474 -8.09 12.24 -16.91
CA LYS A 474 -8.46 11.56 -18.17
C LYS A 474 -9.36 10.34 -17.98
N GLN A 475 -9.69 9.99 -16.73
CA GLN A 475 -10.34 8.73 -16.35
C GLN A 475 -9.63 7.53 -16.99
N GLN A 476 -8.35 7.35 -16.67
CA GLN A 476 -7.55 6.19 -17.06
C GLN A 476 -7.26 5.32 -15.82
N PRO A 477 -7.13 3.99 -15.95
CA PRO A 477 -6.81 3.09 -14.83
C PRO A 477 -5.54 3.49 -14.09
N MET A 478 -5.52 3.23 -12.79
CA MET A 478 -4.40 3.63 -11.92
C MET A 478 -3.12 2.82 -12.17
N CYS A 479 -3.21 1.60 -12.70
CA CYS A 479 -2.06 0.76 -13.07
C CYS A 479 -1.12 1.46 -14.06
N ALA A 480 -1.63 2.36 -14.92
CA ALA A 480 -0.82 3.14 -15.85
C ALA A 480 0.14 4.15 -15.17
N ALA A 481 -0.04 4.41 -13.86
CA ALA A 481 0.89 5.20 -13.07
C ALA A 481 2.09 4.38 -12.55
N LEU A 482 2.03 3.05 -12.57
CA LEU A 482 3.13 2.18 -12.18
C LEU A 482 4.25 2.20 -13.24
N LYS A 483 5.50 2.30 -12.78
CA LYS A 483 6.70 2.32 -13.63
C LYS A 483 7.78 1.44 -13.02
N TRP A 484 8.20 0.42 -13.77
CA TRP A 484 9.34 -0.41 -13.40
C TRP A 484 10.65 0.21 -13.91
N TYR A 485 11.63 0.37 -13.02
CA TYR A 485 12.95 0.90 -13.33
C TYR A 485 14.00 -0.22 -13.26
N GLU A 486 14.08 -1.06 -14.30
CA GLU A 486 14.90 -2.29 -14.33
C GLU A 486 16.41 -2.10 -14.02
N ASN A 487 16.95 -0.91 -14.28
CA ASN A 487 18.37 -0.58 -14.08
C ASN A 487 18.65 0.07 -12.71
N GLU A 488 17.63 0.19 -11.85
CA GLU A 488 17.72 0.81 -10.53
C GLU A 488 17.69 -0.27 -9.44
N ASN A 489 18.63 -0.19 -8.50
CA ASN A 489 18.73 -1.17 -7.41
C ASN A 489 17.52 -1.12 -6.46
N THR A 490 17.29 -2.20 -5.72
CA THR A 490 16.41 -2.17 -4.55
C THR A 490 17.18 -1.61 -3.34
N LEU A 491 16.56 -0.70 -2.57
CA LEU A 491 17.13 -0.21 -1.31
C LEU A 491 16.39 -0.84 -0.12
N ILE A 492 17.14 -1.33 0.86
CA ILE A 492 16.60 -1.92 2.10
C ILE A 492 16.99 -1.01 3.25
N HIS A 493 16.04 -0.21 3.73
CA HIS A 493 16.22 0.73 4.82
C HIS A 493 15.94 0.05 6.17
N VAL A 494 16.85 0.22 7.12
CA VAL A 494 16.68 -0.22 8.52
C VAL A 494 16.57 1.03 9.38
N VAL A 495 15.45 1.16 10.10
CA VAL A 495 15.07 2.36 10.84
C VAL A 495 14.84 1.99 12.29
N SER A 496 15.45 2.71 13.24
CA SER A 496 15.27 2.43 14.67
C SER A 496 13.81 2.66 15.11
N ARG A 497 13.25 1.73 15.86
CA ARG A 497 11.91 1.85 16.48
C ARG A 497 11.88 2.81 17.66
N ASP A 498 13.02 2.98 18.34
CA ASP A 498 13.18 3.87 19.50
C ASP A 498 13.32 5.33 19.08
N THR A 499 14.19 5.62 18.11
CA THR A 499 14.48 7.00 17.68
C THR A 499 13.69 7.45 16.46
N GLY A 500 13.09 6.52 15.70
CA GLY A 500 12.46 6.77 14.41
C GLY A 500 13.43 7.13 13.27
N LEU A 501 14.75 7.06 13.52
CA LEU A 501 15.79 7.50 12.58
C LEU A 501 16.33 6.35 11.73
N LEU A 502 16.73 6.68 10.49
CA LEU A 502 17.36 5.76 9.54
C LEU A 502 18.76 5.37 10.02
N GLU A 503 18.95 4.10 10.36
CA GLU A 503 20.22 3.55 10.86
C GLU A 503 21.12 3.08 9.71
N ARG A 504 20.55 2.32 8.78
CA ARG A 504 21.29 1.74 7.62
C ARG A 504 20.44 1.75 6.37
N THR A 505 21.11 1.71 5.23
CA THR A 505 20.51 1.37 3.93
C THR A 505 21.43 0.41 3.21
N PHE A 506 20.89 -0.74 2.84
CA PHE A 506 21.56 -1.78 2.06
C PHE A 506 21.07 -1.74 0.61
N ILE A 507 21.89 -2.19 -0.32
CA ILE A 507 21.61 -2.20 -1.76
C ILE A 507 21.51 -3.64 -2.23
N SER A 508 20.49 -3.97 -3.03
CA SER A 508 20.33 -5.27 -3.70
C SER A 508 20.13 -5.08 -5.20
N GLU A 509 20.30 -6.14 -5.99
CA GLU A 509 19.74 -6.20 -7.34
C GLU A 509 18.25 -5.84 -7.33
N ALA A 510 17.75 -5.35 -8.47
CA ALA A 510 16.34 -5.06 -8.69
C ALA A 510 15.50 -6.33 -8.52
N PHE A 511 14.46 -6.26 -7.68
CA PHE A 511 13.42 -7.27 -7.55
C PHE A 511 12.08 -6.61 -7.24
N PHE A 512 10.99 -7.26 -7.63
CA PHE A 512 9.64 -6.87 -7.23
C PHE A 512 9.21 -7.75 -6.04
N TYR A 513 8.45 -7.22 -5.10
CA TYR A 513 7.88 -8.01 -4.01
C TYR A 513 6.50 -7.51 -3.62
N LEU A 514 5.70 -8.44 -3.09
CA LEU A 514 4.48 -8.15 -2.36
C LEU A 514 4.72 -8.43 -0.86
N HIS A 515 5.03 -9.68 -0.51
CA HIS A 515 5.05 -10.12 0.88
C HIS A 515 6.45 -10.37 1.45
N ILE A 516 6.71 -9.78 2.61
CA ILE A 516 7.76 -10.21 3.52
C ILE A 516 7.24 -11.43 4.31
N ILE A 517 8.10 -12.44 4.49
CA ILE A 517 7.80 -13.69 5.23
C ILE A 517 7.98 -13.45 6.73
N ASN A 518 9.16 -12.98 7.12
CA ASN A 518 9.50 -12.50 8.45
C ASN A 518 10.80 -11.70 8.40
N GLN A 519 11.12 -11.02 9.50
CA GLN A 519 12.37 -10.32 9.73
C GLN A 519 12.75 -10.49 11.19
N PHE A 520 14.04 -10.57 11.50
CA PHE A 520 14.49 -10.71 12.89
C PHE A 520 15.91 -10.21 13.10
N GLU A 521 16.23 -9.93 14.36
CA GLU A 521 17.60 -9.68 14.81
C GLU A 521 18.23 -10.99 15.27
N THR A 522 19.47 -11.22 14.86
CA THR A 522 20.27 -12.35 15.37
C THR A 522 20.61 -12.15 16.85
N ARG A 523 20.76 -13.24 17.63
CA ARG A 523 21.09 -13.16 19.08
C ARG A 523 22.33 -12.35 19.44
N ASP A 524 23.33 -12.33 18.56
CA ASP A 524 24.54 -11.52 18.72
C ASP A 524 24.34 -10.02 18.38
N ARG A 525 23.18 -9.68 17.78
CA ARG A 525 22.78 -8.38 17.24
C ARG A 525 23.74 -7.84 16.16
N ASP A 526 24.52 -8.72 15.54
CA ASP A 526 25.43 -8.33 14.44
C ASP A 526 24.70 -8.20 13.11
N TYR A 527 23.57 -8.91 12.95
CA TYR A 527 22.80 -8.97 11.72
C TYR A 527 21.29 -8.80 11.96
N VAL A 528 20.63 -8.08 11.04
CA VAL A 528 19.20 -8.21 10.78
C VAL A 528 19.00 -9.18 9.62
N VAL A 529 18.05 -10.11 9.73
CA VAL A 529 17.67 -11.05 8.68
C VAL A 529 16.31 -10.63 8.11
N LEU A 530 16.15 -10.71 6.79
CA LEU A 530 14.92 -10.39 6.06
C LEU A 530 14.60 -11.53 5.11
N ASP A 531 13.49 -12.23 5.37
CA ASP A 531 12.98 -13.31 4.53
C ASP A 531 11.75 -12.81 3.75
N ILE A 532 11.73 -12.96 2.42
CA ILE A 532 10.85 -12.19 1.53
C ILE A 532 10.52 -12.94 0.23
N CYS A 533 9.29 -12.81 -0.26
CA CYS A 533 8.85 -13.38 -1.54
C CYS A 533 9.17 -12.42 -2.70
N CYS A 534 10.21 -12.72 -3.48
CA CYS A 534 10.72 -11.86 -4.56
C CYS A 534 10.42 -12.40 -5.96
N TYR A 535 9.96 -11.53 -6.84
CA TYR A 535 9.87 -11.72 -8.28
C TYR A 535 11.02 -11.02 -9.00
N ARG A 536 11.31 -11.48 -10.21
CA ARG A 536 12.31 -10.86 -11.10
C ARG A 536 11.96 -9.41 -11.47
N ASP A 537 10.71 -9.16 -11.83
CA ASP A 537 10.20 -7.85 -12.24
C ASP A 537 8.70 -7.73 -11.91
N ALA A 538 8.13 -6.54 -12.11
CA ALA A 538 6.74 -6.24 -11.78
C ALA A 538 5.69 -6.87 -12.73
N LYS A 539 6.09 -7.67 -13.75
CA LYS A 539 5.15 -8.29 -14.70
C LYS A 539 4.23 -9.34 -14.08
N MET A 540 4.50 -9.74 -12.84
CA MET A 540 3.55 -10.47 -11.99
C MET A 540 2.17 -9.79 -12.00
N LEU A 541 2.12 -8.46 -11.96
CA LEU A 541 0.87 -7.70 -12.01
C LEU A 541 0.15 -7.86 -13.36
N ASP A 542 0.89 -7.96 -14.47
CA ASP A 542 0.31 -8.19 -15.80
C ASP A 542 -0.37 -9.57 -15.91
N CYS A 543 0.12 -10.57 -15.15
CA CYS A 543 -0.49 -11.89 -15.06
C CYS A 543 -1.87 -11.89 -14.36
N LEU A 544 -2.20 -10.86 -13.58
CA LEU A 544 -3.46 -10.74 -12.84
C LEU A 544 -4.59 -10.03 -13.63
N PHE A 545 -4.33 -9.64 -14.88
CA PHE A 545 -5.41 -9.31 -15.82
C PHE A 545 -6.21 -10.56 -16.20
N VAL A 546 -7.52 -10.42 -16.28
CA VAL A 546 -8.48 -11.48 -16.63
C VAL A 546 -8.13 -12.14 -17.97
N ASP A 547 -7.70 -11.36 -18.96
CA ASP A 547 -7.29 -11.89 -20.26
C ASP A 547 -5.94 -12.62 -20.23
N ALA A 548 -5.03 -12.24 -19.32
CA ALA A 548 -3.78 -12.96 -19.10
C ALA A 548 -4.05 -14.31 -18.42
N MET A 549 -4.87 -14.33 -17.37
CA MET A 549 -5.31 -15.56 -16.69
C MET A 549 -6.03 -16.52 -17.65
N LYS A 550 -6.99 -16.04 -18.45
CA LYS A 550 -7.68 -16.87 -19.48
C LYS A 550 -6.76 -17.48 -20.53
N ASN A 551 -5.60 -16.87 -20.78
CA ASN A 551 -4.65 -17.30 -21.81
C ASN A 551 -3.33 -17.84 -21.25
N LEU A 552 -3.21 -18.09 -19.94
CA LEU A 552 -1.98 -18.57 -19.31
C LEU A 552 -1.44 -19.83 -20.00
N HIS A 553 -2.34 -20.74 -20.39
CA HIS A 553 -2.05 -21.99 -21.11
C HIS A 553 -1.32 -21.81 -22.45
N LYS A 554 -1.36 -20.61 -23.03
CA LYS A 554 -0.77 -20.27 -24.34
C LYS A 554 0.52 -19.45 -24.21
N ASN A 555 0.85 -18.95 -23.01
CA ASN A 555 1.98 -18.07 -22.78
C ASN A 555 3.15 -18.83 -22.12
N PRO A 556 4.24 -19.17 -22.85
CA PRO A 556 5.38 -19.88 -22.28
C PRO A 556 6.12 -19.07 -21.19
N ASP A 557 6.06 -17.74 -21.25
CA ASP A 557 6.71 -16.85 -20.27
C ASP A 557 5.89 -16.63 -18.99
N TYR A 558 4.64 -17.13 -18.91
CA TYR A 558 3.77 -16.87 -17.75
C TYR A 558 4.41 -17.34 -16.43
N ALA A 559 5.04 -18.52 -16.43
CA ALA A 559 5.73 -19.02 -15.23
C ALA A 559 6.96 -18.20 -14.84
N LYS A 560 7.62 -17.55 -15.79
CA LYS A 560 8.76 -16.67 -15.51
C LYS A 560 8.32 -15.32 -14.93
N MET A 561 7.10 -14.88 -15.25
CA MET A 561 6.47 -13.66 -14.72
C MET A 561 5.80 -13.89 -13.36
N PHE A 562 5.20 -15.07 -13.13
CA PHE A 562 4.31 -15.35 -11.99
C PHE A 562 4.93 -16.20 -10.86
N ARG A 563 6.24 -16.43 -10.88
CA ARG A 563 6.98 -17.24 -9.91
C ARG A 563 7.77 -16.38 -8.92
N GLY A 564 7.16 -16.05 -7.78
CA GLY A 564 7.83 -15.44 -6.65
C GLY A 564 8.71 -16.46 -5.92
N ARG A 565 9.91 -16.09 -5.46
CA ARG A 565 10.87 -16.96 -4.77
C ARG A 565 11.06 -16.52 -3.31
N PRO A 566 11.05 -17.44 -2.33
CA PRO A 566 11.36 -17.09 -0.94
C PRO A 566 12.87 -16.93 -0.78
N LEU A 567 13.32 -15.70 -0.58
CA LEU A 567 14.72 -15.28 -0.49
C LEU A 567 15.03 -14.75 0.92
N ARG A 568 16.26 -15.00 1.39
CA ARG A 568 16.78 -14.50 2.67
C ARG A 568 17.93 -13.54 2.43
N PHE A 569 17.77 -12.29 2.87
CA PHE A 569 18.83 -11.30 2.97
C PHE A 569 19.36 -11.27 4.41
N VAL A 570 20.68 -11.07 4.56
CA VAL A 570 21.33 -10.91 5.86
C VAL A 570 22.09 -9.58 5.84
N LEU A 571 21.73 -8.68 6.76
CA LEU A 571 22.05 -7.27 6.76
C LEU A 571 23.05 -6.98 7.90
N PRO A 572 24.36 -6.83 7.63
CA PRO A 572 25.35 -6.57 8.67
C PRO A 572 25.19 -5.17 9.26
N MET A 573 24.85 -5.09 10.54
CA MET A 573 24.55 -3.82 11.22
C MET A 573 25.81 -3.06 11.64
N LYS A 574 26.90 -3.75 11.94
CA LYS A 574 28.21 -3.14 12.22
C LYS A 574 28.79 -2.50 10.95
N TYR A 575 29.26 -1.26 11.05
CA TYR A 575 30.01 -0.63 9.96
C TYR A 575 31.31 -1.41 9.69
N PRO A 576 31.60 -1.81 8.44
CA PRO A 576 32.89 -2.40 8.10
C PRO A 576 34.00 -1.35 8.27
N ARG A 577 35.17 -1.80 8.74
CA ARG A 577 36.37 -0.96 8.75
C ARG A 577 36.79 -0.61 7.32
N SER A 578 37.42 0.55 7.13
CA SER A 578 37.78 1.08 5.81
C SER A 578 38.86 0.25 5.09
N ASP A 579 39.62 -0.56 5.83
CA ASP A 579 40.64 -1.51 5.39
C ASP A 579 40.09 -2.87 4.91
N VAL A 580 38.79 -3.14 5.12
CA VAL A 580 38.16 -4.40 4.66
C VAL A 580 38.12 -4.43 3.12
N PRO A 581 38.67 -5.48 2.47
CA PRO A 581 38.64 -5.63 1.01
C PRO A 581 37.22 -5.70 0.44
N LEU A 582 37.02 -5.29 -0.80
CA LEU A 582 35.69 -5.20 -1.42
C LEU A 582 35.08 -6.59 -1.71
N GLU A 583 35.93 -7.57 -2.00
CA GLU A 583 35.59 -8.97 -2.21
C GLU A 583 35.25 -9.71 -0.90
N TYR A 584 35.58 -9.15 0.26
CA TYR A 584 35.32 -9.77 1.55
C TYR A 584 33.82 -9.84 1.85
N ASN A 585 33.32 -11.01 2.26
CA ASN A 585 31.94 -11.17 2.71
C ASN A 585 31.82 -10.76 4.19
N LEU A 586 31.05 -9.70 4.45
CA LEU A 586 30.74 -9.17 5.77
C LEU A 586 29.87 -10.13 6.61
N ILE A 587 29.24 -11.12 5.98
CA ILE A 587 28.59 -12.24 6.67
C ILE A 587 29.66 -13.27 6.97
N THR A 588 30.14 -13.28 8.21
CA THR A 588 31.19 -14.19 8.71
C THR A 588 30.60 -15.48 9.31
N ALA A 589 29.28 -15.65 9.20
CA ALA A 589 28.50 -16.33 10.20
C ALA A 589 28.53 -17.86 10.12
N LYS A 590 28.93 -18.48 11.23
CA LYS A 590 28.22 -19.66 11.75
C LYS A 590 26.89 -19.23 12.42
N THR A 591 26.77 -17.98 12.88
CA THR A 591 25.73 -17.47 13.79
C THR A 591 24.32 -17.29 13.23
N VAL A 592 24.13 -16.99 11.93
CA VAL A 592 22.78 -16.77 11.33
C VAL A 592 21.82 -17.96 11.55
N ASN A 593 22.37 -19.17 11.73
CA ASN A 593 21.60 -20.38 12.03
C ASN A 593 21.80 -20.91 13.47
N GLN A 594 22.65 -20.32 14.31
CA GLN A 594 22.91 -20.83 15.67
C GLN A 594 21.68 -20.73 16.59
N GLY A 595 20.85 -19.70 16.40
CA GLY A 595 19.56 -19.63 17.06
C GLY A 595 18.63 -20.78 16.65
N LEU A 596 18.62 -21.10 15.36
CA LEU A 596 17.81 -22.18 14.77
C LEU A 596 18.28 -23.58 15.24
N GLU A 597 19.58 -23.75 15.46
CA GLU A 597 20.15 -24.98 16.04
C GLU A 597 19.69 -25.24 17.50
N SER A 598 19.16 -24.24 18.21
CA SER A 598 18.58 -24.43 19.55
C SER A 598 17.16 -25.00 19.57
N PHE A 599 16.49 -25.08 18.41
CA PHE A 599 15.20 -25.78 18.24
C PHE A 599 15.40 -27.29 18.05
N GLN A 600 16.30 -27.90 18.84
CA GLN A 600 16.51 -29.35 18.86
C GLN A 600 15.30 -30.02 19.51
N ASP A 601 14.53 -30.72 18.67
CA ASP A 601 13.30 -31.38 19.07
C ASP A 601 13.61 -32.73 19.74
N ASN A 602 12.90 -33.07 20.80
CA ASN A 602 13.17 -34.33 21.54
C ASN A 602 12.76 -35.59 20.76
N SER A 603 12.09 -35.42 19.61
CA SER A 603 11.79 -36.47 18.63
C SER A 603 13.07 -37.15 18.08
N ASP A 604 14.17 -36.41 17.92
CA ASP A 604 15.45 -36.91 17.38
C ASP A 604 16.10 -38.05 18.23
N ARG A 605 15.61 -38.31 19.46
CA ARG A 605 16.11 -39.42 20.30
C ARG A 605 15.54 -40.80 19.94
N CYS A 606 14.43 -40.88 19.20
CA CYS A 606 13.83 -42.16 18.83
C CYS A 606 14.36 -42.75 17.52
N GLU A 607 14.87 -41.94 16.59
CA GLU A 607 15.34 -42.41 15.28
C GLU A 607 16.79 -42.94 15.28
N ASN A 608 17.57 -42.67 16.33
CA ASN A 608 18.98 -43.04 16.43
C ASN A 608 19.27 -44.55 16.67
N LYS A 609 18.38 -45.46 16.23
CA LYS A 609 18.55 -46.93 16.30
C LYS A 609 18.09 -47.71 15.06
N SER A 610 18.20 -47.11 13.89
CA SER A 610 18.37 -47.86 12.63
C SER A 610 19.24 -47.04 11.68
N GLY A 611 19.99 -47.71 10.79
CA GLY A 611 20.78 -47.02 9.78
C GLY A 611 19.89 -46.13 8.92
N SER A 612 20.40 -44.96 8.52
CA SER A 612 19.66 -43.95 7.76
C SER A 612 19.36 -44.41 6.33
N GLU A 613 18.32 -45.24 6.16
CA GLU A 613 17.67 -45.42 4.87
C GLU A 613 16.69 -44.27 4.65
N PHE A 614 16.76 -43.67 3.46
CA PHE A 614 15.83 -42.64 3.02
C PHE A 614 14.43 -43.26 2.89
N ILE A 615 13.51 -42.90 3.79
CA ILE A 615 12.09 -43.13 3.54
C ILE A 615 11.65 -42.09 2.51
N GLU A 616 11.72 -42.47 1.23
CA GLU A 616 11.01 -41.79 0.17
C GLU A 616 9.51 -41.85 0.49
N SER A 617 8.91 -40.73 0.87
CA SER A 617 7.45 -40.59 0.87
C SER A 617 7.00 -40.62 -0.59
N SER A 618 6.55 -41.78 -1.05
CA SER A 618 6.10 -42.03 -2.40
C SER A 618 4.86 -41.19 -2.76
N ASN A 619 5.11 -40.03 -3.34
CA ASN A 619 4.24 -39.36 -4.31
C ASN A 619 5.16 -38.68 -5.33
N GLU A 620 4.92 -38.96 -6.60
CA GLU A 620 5.93 -38.88 -7.65
C GLU A 620 6.40 -37.45 -7.93
N ILE A 621 7.71 -37.23 -7.92
CA ILE A 621 8.31 -36.08 -8.62
C ILE A 621 8.21 -36.41 -10.11
N PRO A 622 7.57 -35.57 -10.95
CA PRO A 622 7.34 -35.92 -12.35
C PRO A 622 8.62 -36.33 -13.08
N ASP A 623 8.52 -37.39 -13.89
CA ASP A 623 9.64 -38.19 -14.41
C ASP A 623 10.44 -37.51 -15.56
N LYS A 624 10.51 -36.18 -15.54
CA LYS A 624 11.17 -35.33 -16.55
C LYS A 624 12.30 -34.45 -15.99
N VAL A 625 12.60 -34.55 -14.69
CA VAL A 625 13.76 -33.86 -14.09
C VAL A 625 14.99 -34.77 -14.13
N THR A 626 15.85 -34.58 -15.14
CA THR A 626 17.10 -35.33 -15.27
C THR A 626 17.97 -35.21 -14.01
N LYS A 627 18.78 -36.25 -13.73
CA LYS A 627 19.63 -36.33 -12.54
C LYS A 627 20.58 -35.13 -12.38
N ALA A 628 20.99 -34.51 -13.50
CA ALA A 628 21.76 -33.27 -13.52
C ALA A 628 20.95 -32.07 -12.95
N LYS A 629 19.72 -31.83 -13.46
CA LYS A 629 18.85 -30.74 -12.99
C LYS A 629 18.54 -30.87 -11.49
N ARG A 630 18.33 -32.09 -10.96
CA ARG A 630 18.18 -32.32 -9.50
C ARG A 630 19.42 -31.93 -8.69
N ASN A 631 20.61 -32.01 -9.28
CA ASN A 631 21.84 -31.54 -8.62
C ASN A 631 21.97 -30.02 -8.69
N ASP A 632 21.58 -29.37 -9.79
CA ASP A 632 21.67 -27.92 -9.93
C ASP A 632 20.80 -27.17 -8.91
N TYR A 633 19.54 -27.60 -8.70
CA TYR A 633 18.68 -27.03 -7.65
C TYR A 633 19.25 -27.25 -6.24
N LYS A 634 19.85 -28.43 -5.96
CA LYS A 634 20.54 -28.69 -4.68
C LYS A 634 21.74 -27.77 -4.49
N ASN A 635 22.53 -27.53 -5.54
CA ASN A 635 23.66 -26.61 -5.49
C ASN A 635 23.21 -25.16 -5.26
N ILE A 636 22.09 -24.73 -5.86
CA ILE A 636 21.52 -23.39 -5.68
C ILE A 636 20.98 -23.19 -4.26
N LEU A 637 20.27 -24.17 -3.69
CA LEU A 637 19.77 -24.14 -2.30
C LEU A 637 20.90 -24.10 -1.24
N GLN A 638 22.09 -24.57 -1.59
CA GLN A 638 23.27 -24.54 -0.72
C GLN A 638 24.04 -23.21 -0.78
N ARG A 639 23.72 -22.31 -1.73
CA ARG A 639 24.29 -20.96 -1.78
C ARG A 639 23.82 -20.18 -0.56
N ARG A 640 24.74 -19.48 0.09
CA ARG A 640 24.47 -18.64 1.28
C ARG A 640 24.38 -17.17 0.92
N ALA A 641 23.70 -16.40 1.77
CA ALA A 641 23.65 -14.95 1.65
C ALA A 641 25.07 -14.35 1.72
N ALA A 642 25.29 -13.26 1.00
CA ALA A 642 26.56 -12.52 0.97
C ALA A 642 26.31 -11.02 1.13
N ALA A 643 27.21 -10.32 1.81
CA ALA A 643 27.18 -8.87 1.94
C ALA A 643 28.57 -8.30 1.70
N HIS A 644 28.70 -7.36 0.76
CA HIS A 644 29.97 -6.81 0.32
C HIS A 644 29.97 -5.29 0.41
N ARG A 645 31.10 -4.70 0.79
CA ARG A 645 31.27 -3.25 0.74
C ARG A 645 31.52 -2.81 -0.70
N LEU A 646 30.83 -1.76 -1.14
CA LEU A 646 31.07 -1.08 -2.41
C LEU A 646 32.12 0.04 -2.23
N ALA A 647 32.75 0.45 -3.34
CA ALA A 647 33.77 1.49 -3.34
C ALA A 647 33.29 2.86 -2.78
N ASN A 648 31.99 3.15 -2.88
CA ASN A 648 31.34 4.34 -2.31
C ASN A 648 30.99 4.21 -0.81
N GLY A 649 31.31 3.09 -0.17
CA GLY A 649 31.01 2.82 1.25
C GLY A 649 29.66 2.15 1.52
N ASN A 650 28.75 2.08 0.54
CA ASN A 650 27.48 1.37 0.70
C ASN A 650 27.70 -0.14 0.79
N ILE A 651 26.73 -0.87 1.35
CA ILE A 651 26.78 -2.33 1.46
C ILE A 651 25.81 -2.95 0.45
N PHE A 652 26.34 -3.80 -0.42
CA PHE A 652 25.57 -4.60 -1.38
C PHE A 652 25.28 -5.97 -0.79
N VAL A 653 24.01 -6.37 -0.73
CA VAL A 653 23.55 -7.65 -0.18
C VAL A 653 23.01 -8.56 -1.28
N LYS A 654 23.36 -9.84 -1.20
CA LYS A 654 22.91 -10.92 -2.07
C LYS A 654 22.16 -11.95 -1.23
N PRO A 655 20.97 -12.39 -1.66
CA PRO A 655 20.17 -13.32 -0.87
C PRO A 655 20.62 -14.78 -1.05
N GLU A 656 20.20 -15.63 -0.13
CA GLU A 656 20.09 -17.08 -0.36
C GLU A 656 18.65 -17.50 -0.64
N LEU A 657 18.50 -18.67 -1.27
CA LEU A 657 17.20 -19.29 -1.51
C LEU A 657 16.75 -20.07 -0.26
N LEU A 658 15.47 -19.95 0.12
CA LEU A 658 14.88 -20.71 1.23
C LEU A 658 14.21 -22.01 0.77
N CYS A 659 13.63 -22.03 -0.43
CA CYS A 659 12.93 -23.18 -1.02
C CYS A 659 13.02 -23.15 -2.56
N ASP A 660 13.14 -24.30 -3.20
CA ASP A 660 13.19 -24.46 -4.66
C ASP A 660 11.81 -24.44 -5.35
N LEU A 661 10.71 -24.32 -4.59
CA LEU A 661 9.40 -23.90 -5.13
C LEU A 661 9.24 -22.39 -5.02
N GLY A 662 8.59 -21.80 -6.02
CA GLY A 662 8.03 -20.49 -5.88
C GLY A 662 6.79 -20.51 -4.98
N CYS A 663 6.59 -19.45 -4.21
CA CYS A 663 5.50 -19.36 -3.24
C CYS A 663 5.07 -17.92 -2.97
N GLU A 664 3.86 -17.79 -2.44
CA GLU A 664 3.27 -16.51 -2.05
C GLU A 664 2.33 -16.62 -0.84
N THR A 665 1.89 -15.46 -0.35
CA THR A 665 1.06 -15.27 0.85
C THR A 665 1.62 -16.05 2.05
N PRO A 666 2.88 -15.77 2.45
CA PRO A 666 3.55 -16.48 3.52
C PRO A 666 2.94 -16.17 4.88
N ARG A 667 2.92 -17.18 5.76
CA ARG A 667 2.51 -17.08 7.16
C ARG A 667 3.48 -17.87 8.03
N ILE A 668 3.66 -17.42 9.26
CA ILE A 668 4.49 -18.03 10.30
C ILE A 668 3.63 -18.27 11.54
N ASN A 669 4.22 -18.81 12.61
CA ASN A 669 3.64 -18.71 13.96
C ASN A 669 3.76 -17.24 14.46
N TYR A 670 2.88 -16.39 13.92
CA TYR A 670 2.97 -14.93 14.00
C TYR A 670 2.88 -14.40 15.44
N GLU A 671 2.07 -15.03 16.30
CA GLU A 671 1.86 -14.63 17.69
C GLU A 671 3.13 -14.68 18.53
N PHE A 672 4.01 -15.66 18.29
CA PHE A 672 5.23 -15.89 19.08
C PHE A 672 6.54 -15.56 18.34
N TYR A 673 6.53 -15.53 17.00
CA TYR A 673 7.76 -15.46 16.19
C TYR A 673 7.84 -14.28 15.20
N LEU A 674 6.84 -13.39 15.15
CA LEU A 674 7.00 -12.11 14.44
C LEU A 674 8.22 -11.35 15.02
N GLY A 675 9.11 -10.88 14.16
CA GLY A 675 10.25 -10.06 14.58
C GLY A 675 11.40 -10.84 15.23
N ASN A 676 11.26 -12.15 15.39
CA ASN A 676 12.13 -13.02 16.18
C ASN A 676 12.70 -14.19 15.33
N GLU A 677 13.81 -14.78 15.78
CA GLU A 677 14.40 -15.98 15.15
C GLU A 677 13.36 -17.11 15.08
N TYR A 678 13.10 -17.62 13.88
CA TYR A 678 12.05 -18.60 13.57
C TYR A 678 12.56 -19.63 12.56
N ARG A 679 11.93 -20.79 12.45
CA ARG A 679 12.37 -21.92 11.61
C ARG A 679 11.38 -22.29 10.49
N TYR A 680 10.09 -22.05 10.67
CA TYR A 680 9.04 -22.53 9.77
C TYR A 680 8.17 -21.42 9.21
N PHE A 681 7.93 -21.46 7.90
CA PHE A 681 6.83 -20.73 7.26
C PHE A 681 5.94 -21.66 6.44
N TYR A 682 4.71 -21.21 6.23
CA TYR A 682 3.66 -21.82 5.44
C TYR A 682 3.30 -20.86 4.31
N ALA A 683 3.02 -21.37 3.11
CA ALA A 683 2.65 -20.54 1.96
C ALA A 683 1.80 -21.35 0.95
N ILE A 684 1.18 -20.67 -0.02
CA ILE A 684 0.74 -21.35 -1.25
C ILE A 684 1.93 -21.41 -2.20
N SER A 685 2.12 -22.52 -2.93
CA SER A 685 3.10 -22.54 -4.03
C SER A 685 2.56 -21.76 -5.24
N SER A 686 3.45 -21.40 -6.16
CA SER A 686 3.02 -20.96 -7.48
C SER A 686 2.33 -22.13 -8.21
N ASP A 687 1.16 -21.89 -8.81
CA ASP A 687 0.35 -22.92 -9.49
C ASP A 687 1.06 -23.56 -10.70
N VAL A 688 2.11 -22.91 -11.22
CA VAL A 688 2.90 -23.32 -12.39
C VAL A 688 4.16 -24.13 -12.07
N ASP A 689 4.44 -24.40 -10.79
CA ASP A 689 5.68 -25.05 -10.35
C ASP A 689 5.57 -26.56 -10.09
N LEU A 690 4.34 -27.06 -9.92
CA LEU A 690 4.05 -28.45 -9.60
C LEU A 690 3.02 -29.02 -10.58
N GLU A 691 2.94 -30.35 -10.66
CA GLU A 691 1.92 -31.01 -11.47
C GLU A 691 0.51 -30.74 -10.95
N ASN A 692 0.34 -30.71 -9.63
CA ASN A 692 -0.91 -30.27 -8.99
C ASN A 692 -0.78 -28.78 -8.57
N PRO A 693 -1.51 -27.85 -9.21
CA PRO A 693 -1.68 -26.50 -8.69
C PRO A 693 -2.49 -26.52 -7.38
N GLY A 694 -2.60 -25.39 -6.71
CA GLY A 694 -3.29 -25.33 -5.42
C GLY A 694 -2.56 -26.09 -4.31
N THR A 695 -1.23 -26.06 -4.30
CA THR A 695 -0.43 -26.71 -3.26
C THR A 695 -0.16 -25.76 -2.09
N ILE A 696 -0.38 -26.22 -0.84
CA ILE A 696 0.15 -25.60 0.37
C ILE A 696 1.54 -26.18 0.64
N ILE A 697 2.50 -25.33 1.01
CA ILE A 697 3.83 -25.73 1.44
C ILE A 697 4.08 -25.36 2.89
N LYS A 698 4.85 -26.18 3.60
CA LYS A 698 5.57 -25.83 4.83
C LYS A 698 7.06 -25.91 4.52
N VAL A 699 7.83 -24.90 4.88
CA VAL A 699 9.29 -24.85 4.65
C VAL A 699 10.02 -24.83 5.99
N ASP A 700 11.00 -25.72 6.16
CA ASP A 700 12.00 -25.69 7.24
C ASP A 700 13.23 -24.95 6.72
N ILE A 701 13.41 -23.70 7.14
CA ILE A 701 14.46 -22.82 6.59
C ILE A 701 15.86 -23.17 7.09
N LEU A 702 15.95 -23.94 8.19
CA LEU A 702 17.21 -24.47 8.73
C LEU A 702 17.65 -25.70 7.93
N LYS A 703 16.76 -26.68 7.77
CA LYS A 703 17.06 -27.92 7.03
C LYS A 703 16.98 -27.74 5.50
N LYS A 704 16.45 -26.59 5.02
CA LYS A 704 16.16 -26.29 3.60
C LYS A 704 15.28 -27.37 2.95
N THR A 705 14.32 -27.89 3.71
CA THR A 705 13.36 -28.92 3.27
C THR A 705 11.94 -28.35 3.25
N ARG A 706 11.03 -29.04 2.55
CA ARG A 706 9.60 -28.72 2.57
C ARG A 706 8.73 -29.95 2.78
N LYS A 707 7.51 -29.71 3.25
CA LYS A 707 6.35 -30.61 3.12
C LYS A 707 5.30 -29.94 2.24
N THR A 708 4.47 -30.73 1.57
CA THR A 708 3.45 -30.24 0.63
C THR A 708 2.11 -30.93 0.86
N TRP A 709 1.02 -30.18 0.83
CA TRP A 709 -0.35 -30.71 0.74
C TRP A 709 -0.98 -30.22 -0.56
N CYS A 710 -1.62 -31.13 -1.30
CA CYS A 710 -2.39 -30.81 -2.50
C CYS A 710 -3.48 -31.88 -2.71
N GLU A 711 -4.57 -31.51 -3.39
CA GLU A 711 -5.60 -32.43 -3.86
C GLU A 711 -6.01 -32.01 -5.27
N LYS A 712 -6.23 -32.97 -6.16
CA LYS A 712 -6.65 -32.70 -7.54
C LYS A 712 -7.92 -31.84 -7.56
N ASN A 713 -7.92 -30.81 -8.40
CA ASN A 713 -9.01 -29.82 -8.54
C ASN A 713 -9.26 -28.94 -7.31
N VAL A 714 -8.44 -28.99 -6.25
CA VAL A 714 -8.66 -28.19 -5.02
C VAL A 714 -7.66 -27.04 -4.92
N TYR A 715 -8.19 -25.84 -4.68
CA TYR A 715 -7.43 -24.60 -4.64
C TYR A 715 -7.55 -23.93 -3.25
N PRO A 716 -6.53 -24.08 -2.38
CA PRO A 716 -6.46 -23.42 -1.07
C PRO A 716 -6.12 -21.93 -1.17
N SER A 717 -6.63 -21.16 -0.21
CA SER A 717 -6.17 -19.80 0.10
C SER A 717 -4.87 -19.80 0.90
N GLU A 718 -4.34 -18.61 1.18
CA GLU A 718 -3.26 -18.37 2.15
C GLU A 718 -3.44 -19.22 3.44
N PRO A 719 -2.43 -20.03 3.82
CA PRO A 719 -2.48 -20.93 4.97
C PRO A 719 -2.22 -20.20 6.30
N VAL A 720 -3.25 -20.03 7.13
CA VAL A 720 -3.15 -19.35 8.43
C VAL A 720 -2.76 -20.35 9.52
N PHE A 721 -1.55 -20.22 10.08
CA PHE A 721 -1.13 -21.00 11.25
C PHE A 721 -1.84 -20.52 12.52
N VAL A 722 -2.23 -21.45 13.39
CA VAL A 722 -2.82 -21.22 14.72
C VAL A 722 -2.12 -22.14 15.72
N PRO A 723 -1.41 -21.61 16.74
CA PRO A 723 -0.70 -22.43 17.73
C PRO A 723 -1.65 -23.23 18.64
N ASP A 724 -1.27 -24.44 19.06
CA ASP A 724 -1.92 -25.11 20.20
C ASP A 724 -1.54 -24.33 21.48
N PRO A 725 -2.48 -23.91 22.33
CA PRO A 725 -2.19 -23.21 23.58
C PRO A 725 -1.30 -23.98 24.57
N ARG A 726 -1.02 -25.27 24.31
CA ARG A 726 -0.14 -26.16 25.10
C ARG A 726 1.05 -26.66 24.27
N GLY A 727 1.24 -26.14 23.07
CA GLY A 727 2.39 -26.39 22.21
C GLY A 727 3.69 -25.95 22.88
N LYS A 728 4.79 -26.59 22.47
CA LYS A 728 6.15 -26.35 22.96
C LYS A 728 7.10 -26.00 21.83
N ASN A 729 6.85 -26.54 20.64
CA ASN A 729 7.60 -26.27 19.42
C ASN A 729 6.90 -25.18 18.60
N GLU A 730 7.67 -24.50 17.73
CA GLU A 730 7.18 -23.42 16.87
C GLU A 730 6.00 -23.84 15.97
N ASP A 731 6.00 -25.10 15.53
CA ASP A 731 5.01 -25.71 14.63
C ASP A 731 3.94 -26.56 15.33
N ASP A 732 3.89 -26.57 16.67
CA ASP A 732 2.82 -27.21 17.44
C ASP A 732 1.52 -26.41 17.30
N GLY A 733 0.65 -26.84 16.40
CA GLY A 733 -0.61 -26.16 16.10
C GLY A 733 -1.29 -26.72 14.87
N VAL A 734 -2.14 -25.91 14.24
CA VAL A 734 -2.83 -26.25 12.99
C VAL A 734 -2.62 -25.18 11.93
N VAL A 735 -2.81 -25.56 10.67
CA VAL A 735 -2.84 -24.65 9.53
C VAL A 735 -4.25 -24.67 8.94
N LEU A 736 -4.87 -23.49 8.86
CA LEU A 736 -6.21 -23.27 8.33
C LEU A 736 -6.14 -22.66 6.93
N SER A 737 -6.85 -23.26 5.97
CA SER A 737 -7.02 -22.67 4.64
C SER A 737 -8.45 -22.85 4.15
N SER A 738 -9.02 -21.83 3.50
CA SER A 738 -10.28 -22.02 2.79
C SER A 738 -10.00 -22.62 1.41
N ILE A 739 -10.70 -23.69 1.07
CA ILE A 739 -10.54 -24.41 -0.19
C ILE A 739 -11.77 -24.21 -1.09
N VAL A 740 -11.52 -24.09 -2.40
CA VAL A 740 -12.55 -24.13 -3.45
C VAL A 740 -12.17 -25.20 -4.49
N TRP A 741 -13.17 -25.77 -5.17
CA TRP A 741 -12.96 -26.79 -6.20
C TRP A 741 -13.07 -26.17 -7.59
N SER A 742 -12.16 -26.49 -8.52
CA SER A 742 -12.27 -26.03 -9.92
C SER A 742 -13.48 -26.63 -10.63
N ASP A 743 -13.78 -27.92 -10.38
CA ASP A 743 -14.89 -28.67 -10.99
C ASP A 743 -16.26 -28.45 -10.33
N LYS A 744 -16.31 -27.77 -9.17
CA LYS A 744 -17.56 -27.46 -8.44
C LYS A 744 -17.55 -26.03 -7.92
N GLU A 745 -18.09 -25.11 -8.71
CA GLU A 745 -18.09 -23.68 -8.37
C GLU A 745 -18.87 -23.33 -7.09
N THR A 746 -19.93 -24.08 -6.76
CA THR A 746 -20.78 -23.87 -5.57
C THR A 746 -20.20 -24.45 -4.29
N ARG A 747 -18.99 -25.04 -4.33
CA ARG A 747 -18.42 -25.73 -3.18
C ARG A 747 -17.27 -24.93 -2.57
N VAL A 748 -17.36 -24.74 -1.26
CA VAL A 748 -16.33 -24.13 -0.42
C VAL A 748 -16.06 -25.02 0.79
N GLY A 749 -14.87 -24.95 1.36
CA GLY A 749 -14.54 -25.68 2.57
C GLY A 749 -13.51 -24.96 3.43
N LEU A 750 -13.40 -25.41 4.68
CA LEU A 750 -12.29 -25.14 5.56
C LEU A 750 -11.45 -26.41 5.68
N LEU A 751 -10.21 -26.33 5.24
CA LEU A 751 -9.17 -27.34 5.42
C LEU A 751 -8.41 -27.05 6.72
N ILE A 752 -8.19 -28.09 7.52
CA ILE A 752 -7.40 -28.04 8.75
C ILE A 752 -6.28 -29.09 8.64
N LEU A 753 -5.04 -28.62 8.56
CA LEU A 753 -3.84 -29.44 8.54
C LEU A 753 -3.14 -29.40 9.88
N ASP A 754 -2.47 -30.49 10.26
CA ASP A 754 -1.54 -30.53 11.38
C ASP A 754 -0.29 -29.69 11.08
N GLY A 755 0.11 -28.81 12.01
CA GLY A 755 1.23 -27.88 11.81
C GLY A 755 2.57 -28.59 11.60
N VAL A 756 2.82 -29.70 12.30
CA VAL A 756 4.10 -30.42 12.26
C VAL A 756 4.26 -31.21 10.96
N THR A 757 3.25 -31.99 10.60
CA THR A 757 3.25 -32.99 9.52
C THR A 757 2.71 -32.48 8.20
N LEU A 758 1.89 -31.42 8.20
CA LEU A 758 1.09 -30.94 7.07
C LEU A 758 0.06 -31.95 6.54
N THR A 759 -0.25 -33.00 7.32
CA THR A 759 -1.35 -33.93 7.01
C THR A 759 -2.70 -33.35 7.40
N GLU A 760 -3.75 -33.74 6.69
CA GLU A 760 -5.11 -33.29 6.97
C GLU A 760 -5.70 -33.96 8.22
N ILE A 761 -6.13 -33.16 9.18
CA ILE A 761 -6.75 -33.65 10.42
C ILE A 761 -8.27 -33.50 10.41
N ALA A 762 -8.78 -32.49 9.69
CA ALA A 762 -10.20 -32.27 9.50
C ALA A 762 -10.49 -31.37 8.29
N ARG A 763 -11.69 -31.53 7.73
CA ARG A 763 -12.23 -30.65 6.69
C ARG A 763 -13.73 -30.50 6.87
N ALA A 764 -14.21 -29.26 6.86
CA ALA A 764 -15.63 -28.95 6.75
C ALA A 764 -15.94 -28.47 5.33
N THR A 765 -16.96 -29.02 4.67
CA THR A 765 -17.37 -28.60 3.31
C THR A 765 -18.82 -28.13 3.27
N PHE A 766 -19.09 -27.15 2.41
CA PHE A 766 -20.35 -26.44 2.32
C PHE A 766 -20.76 -26.28 0.86
N GLU A 767 -22.06 -26.41 0.57
CA GLU A 767 -22.64 -26.07 -0.72
C GLU A 767 -23.35 -24.71 -0.61
N THR A 768 -22.99 -23.78 -1.49
CA THR A 768 -23.52 -22.41 -1.54
C THR A 768 -24.55 -22.25 -2.67
N PRO A 769 -25.46 -21.27 -2.60
CA PRO A 769 -26.48 -21.06 -3.63
C PRO A 769 -25.96 -20.43 -4.94
N GLY A 770 -24.64 -20.36 -5.13
CA GLY A 770 -23.98 -19.76 -6.29
C GLY A 770 -22.45 -19.87 -6.19
N PRO A 771 -21.70 -19.53 -7.26
CA PRO A 771 -20.25 -19.68 -7.32
C PRO A 771 -19.50 -18.99 -6.19
N VAL A 772 -18.51 -19.66 -5.60
CA VAL A 772 -17.61 -19.11 -4.56
C VAL A 772 -16.25 -18.77 -5.18
N PRO A 773 -15.83 -17.50 -5.16
CA PRO A 773 -14.51 -17.11 -5.62
C PRO A 773 -13.42 -17.40 -4.57
N LYS A 774 -12.18 -17.53 -5.05
CA LYS A 774 -10.99 -17.71 -4.21
C LYS A 774 -10.58 -16.39 -3.57
N CYS A 775 -10.53 -16.36 -2.23
CA CYS A 775 -10.14 -15.19 -1.46
C CYS A 775 -8.61 -14.98 -1.37
N LEU A 776 -8.20 -13.80 -0.92
CA LEU A 776 -6.80 -13.38 -0.73
C LEU A 776 -6.37 -13.60 0.72
N HIS A 777 -6.41 -12.59 1.58
CA HIS A 777 -5.85 -12.61 2.94
C HIS A 777 -6.91 -12.76 4.02
N GLY A 778 -6.48 -13.21 5.19
CA GLY A 778 -7.37 -13.39 6.33
C GLY A 778 -6.69 -13.44 7.69
N TRP A 779 -7.52 -13.36 8.72
CA TRP A 779 -7.13 -13.43 10.12
C TRP A 779 -7.95 -14.49 10.85
N PHE A 780 -7.31 -15.25 11.73
CA PHE A 780 -7.98 -16.16 12.64
C PHE A 780 -7.90 -15.61 14.05
N THR A 781 -9.06 -15.50 14.71
CA THR A 781 -9.13 -15.09 16.12
C THR A 781 -9.64 -16.26 16.94
N LEU A 782 -8.85 -16.70 17.92
CA LEU A 782 -9.28 -17.63 18.96
C LEU A 782 -10.29 -16.94 19.89
N ASP A 783 -11.38 -17.64 20.21
CA ASP A 783 -12.28 -17.22 21.27
C ASP A 783 -11.58 -17.42 22.63
N LYS A 784 -11.27 -16.31 23.32
CA LYS A 784 -10.74 -16.34 24.70
C LYS A 784 -11.82 -16.67 25.73
#